data_AF-A0A7V9E484-F1
#
_entry.id   AF-A0A7V9E484-F1
#
_cell.length_a   1.000
_cell.length_b   1.000
_cell.length_c   1.000
_cell.angle_alpha   90.00
_cell.angle_beta   90.00
_cell.angle_gamma   90.00
#
_symmetry.space_group_name_H-M   'P 1'
#
loop_
_entity.id
_entity.type
_entity.pdbx_description
1 polymer ?
#
loop_
_entity_poly.entity_id
_entity_poly.type
_entity_poly.pdbx_seq_one_letter_code
_entity_poly.pdbx_strand_id
1 'polypeptide(L)'
;MLEDFHLREKITHFDHERIPERVVHARGAAAHGVFESYGTAKSVTKAQFLAEKGRQTPVFTRFSTVVGSRGSADTVRDTRGFAVKFYTDEGTFDLVGNNMPVFFIQDGIKFPDIIHAVKPHPDREIPQAQSAHDTFWDFVSLHTEATHHVMWNMSDRGIPRSFRTMEGFGVHTFRLVNRAGKSTLVKFHWKPAAGIHSLVWEEAQIAAGVDPDFHRRDMADGIEAGAFLEYELGIQVMPDDGTDTFEGIDLLDPTKIVPEELAPVQLIGKLTLNRNPTNYFAETEQVAFHTGHLVPGIEVTNDPLMQARLFSYLDTQLTRLGGPNFAQLPINRPHAPVNDMLRDGMHQTAIHTGLAPYRPNSIDDGQPLVATEDEGGYVQVSRRIEGVPVRSHAASFDDHFSQATMFYRSLTAIEQTHVIEAFTFELGKCYERAIRERELEVLANVDADLCAQVAAGLGLPAPKGNPADDVVLSAALSQVVTEPGPIAGRKIGVIADAGSDLAGIGKLRTAAEKLGASVLVIAPVGGVLGRGKRTEIVERTLLTTRSIEFDAVLVAGATTATNDIKLVTLLQEAFRHCKVVGAWGDGGAVLQTAGIALDDPGVLVGDSVVKTFTGALFAAVGLHRVWDRAVDVMASAVPPSG
;
A
#
# COMPACT_ATOMS: atom_id res chain seq x y z
N MET A 1 34.69 -14.34 -34.76
CA MET A 1 35.51 -15.53 -34.39
C MET A 1 35.31 -15.81 -32.90
N LEU A 2 35.38 -17.05 -32.43
CA LEU A 2 35.17 -17.38 -31.00
C LEU A 2 36.24 -16.75 -30.08
N GLU A 3 37.39 -16.35 -30.64
CA GLU A 3 38.47 -15.67 -29.91
C GLU A 3 38.09 -14.28 -29.35
N ASP A 4 37.01 -13.64 -29.84
CA ASP A 4 36.58 -12.32 -29.36
C ASP A 4 36.09 -12.36 -27.91
N PHE A 5 36.97 -12.03 -26.98
CA PHE A 5 36.69 -12.06 -25.55
C PHE A 5 35.82 -10.92 -25.08
N HIS A 6 35.85 -9.76 -25.75
CA HIS A 6 35.02 -8.62 -25.38
C HIS A 6 33.55 -8.90 -25.70
N LEU A 7 33.26 -9.47 -26.88
CA LEU A 7 31.93 -9.96 -27.22
C LEU A 7 31.44 -10.98 -26.18
N ARG A 8 32.27 -12.00 -25.89
CA ARG A 8 31.88 -13.09 -24.98
C ARG A 8 31.59 -12.58 -23.57
N GLU A 9 32.41 -11.69 -23.02
CA GLU A 9 32.21 -11.13 -21.69
C GLU A 9 30.91 -10.31 -21.63
N LYS A 10 30.67 -9.44 -22.62
CA LYS A 10 29.45 -8.62 -22.69
C LYS A 10 28.18 -9.47 -22.81
N ILE A 11 28.18 -10.49 -23.67
CA ILE A 11 27.04 -11.40 -23.84
C ILE A 11 26.85 -12.26 -22.60
N THR A 12 27.94 -12.81 -22.02
CA THR A 12 27.84 -13.60 -20.79
C THR A 12 27.23 -12.78 -19.65
N HIS A 13 27.64 -11.53 -19.46
CA HIS A 13 27.02 -10.68 -18.43
C HIS A 13 25.54 -10.43 -18.72
N PHE A 14 25.17 -10.10 -19.97
CA PHE A 14 23.78 -9.88 -20.38
C PHE A 14 22.90 -11.11 -20.11
N ASP A 15 23.37 -12.31 -20.47
CA ASP A 15 22.64 -13.56 -20.31
C ASP A 15 22.35 -13.91 -18.83
N HIS A 16 23.10 -13.33 -17.89
CA HIS A 16 23.00 -13.60 -16.45
C HIS A 16 22.52 -12.37 -15.64
N GLU A 17 21.87 -11.39 -16.28
CA GLU A 17 21.35 -10.20 -15.58
C GLU A 17 20.15 -10.50 -14.67
N ARG A 18 19.40 -11.58 -14.92
CA ARG A 18 18.17 -11.89 -14.17
C ARG A 18 18.46 -12.81 -13.00
N ILE A 19 17.87 -12.46 -11.85
CA ILE A 19 17.78 -13.30 -10.65
C ILE A 19 16.32 -13.72 -10.45
N PRO A 20 16.04 -14.73 -9.61
CA PRO A 20 14.66 -15.03 -9.23
C PRO A 20 13.97 -13.80 -8.64
N GLU A 21 12.72 -13.57 -9.00
CA GLU A 21 11.89 -12.57 -8.31
C GLU A 21 11.52 -13.07 -6.90
N ARG A 22 10.93 -12.19 -6.09
CA ARG A 22 10.36 -12.62 -4.81
C ARG A 22 9.16 -13.53 -5.08
N VAL A 23 9.01 -14.61 -4.31
CA VAL A 23 7.87 -15.55 -4.46
C VAL A 23 6.50 -14.86 -4.34
N VAL A 24 6.42 -13.89 -3.43
CA VAL A 24 5.32 -12.94 -3.24
C VAL A 24 5.89 -11.53 -3.20
N HIS A 25 5.08 -10.52 -3.47
CA HIS A 25 5.52 -9.12 -3.51
C HIS A 25 6.61 -8.84 -4.55
N ALA A 26 6.61 -9.57 -5.68
CA ALA A 26 7.58 -9.40 -6.76
C ALA A 26 7.51 -8.00 -7.38
N ARG A 27 6.30 -7.52 -7.68
CA ARG A 27 6.07 -6.16 -8.19
C ARG A 27 6.13 -5.14 -7.05
N GLY A 28 7.01 -4.15 -7.19
CA GLY A 28 7.14 -3.09 -6.19
C GLY A 28 7.92 -1.86 -6.66
N ALA A 29 8.06 -0.90 -5.76
CA ALA A 29 8.85 0.31 -5.92
C ALA A 29 9.44 0.69 -4.55
N ALA A 30 10.63 1.27 -4.53
CA ALA A 30 11.27 1.66 -3.28
C ALA A 30 11.89 3.05 -3.35
N ALA A 31 12.08 3.65 -2.19
CA ALA A 31 12.72 4.94 -2.02
C ALA A 31 13.55 4.97 -0.72
N HIS A 32 14.58 5.82 -0.74
CA HIS A 32 15.33 6.20 0.45
C HIS A 32 14.58 7.28 1.22
N GLY A 33 14.84 7.36 2.51
CA GLY A 33 14.31 8.41 3.35
C GLY A 33 15.00 8.51 4.70
N VAL A 34 14.34 9.21 5.61
CA VAL A 34 14.75 9.36 7.00
C VAL A 34 13.54 9.15 7.89
N PHE A 35 13.74 8.41 8.98
CA PHE A 35 12.82 8.36 10.10
C PHE A 35 13.30 9.28 11.21
N GLU A 36 12.45 10.14 11.74
CA GLU A 36 12.73 11.04 12.86
C GLU A 36 11.87 10.66 14.07
N SER A 37 12.50 10.30 15.19
CA SER A 37 11.78 9.95 16.42
C SER A 37 11.19 11.17 17.13
N TYR A 38 10.01 11.00 17.73
CA TYR A 38 9.40 11.99 18.62
C TYR A 38 9.87 11.85 20.08
N GLY A 39 10.60 10.77 20.40
CA GLY A 39 11.08 10.49 21.77
C GLY A 39 9.98 10.05 22.74
N THR A 40 8.78 9.76 22.26
CA THR A 40 7.59 9.43 23.06
C THR A 40 7.50 7.94 23.43
N ALA A 41 8.26 7.07 22.77
CA ALA A 41 8.23 5.61 23.00
C ALA A 41 9.15 5.11 24.14
N LYS A 42 9.94 5.99 24.78
CA LYS A 42 10.96 5.62 25.77
C LYS A 42 10.42 4.85 26.98
N SER A 43 9.15 5.04 27.33
CA SER A 43 8.49 4.34 28.45
C SER A 43 8.26 2.85 28.16
N VAL A 44 8.15 2.47 26.88
CA VAL A 44 7.80 1.11 26.45
C VAL A 44 8.95 0.37 25.77
N THR A 45 9.96 1.05 25.23
CA THR A 45 11.11 0.40 24.57
C THR A 45 12.47 1.00 24.95
N LYS A 46 13.51 0.15 24.94
CA LYS A 46 14.92 0.54 25.02
C LYS A 46 15.57 0.75 23.63
N ALA A 47 14.87 0.50 22.53
CA ALA A 47 15.38 0.64 21.18
C ALA A 47 15.83 2.09 20.90
N GLN A 48 17.12 2.28 20.59
CA GLN A 48 17.71 3.61 20.59
C GLN A 48 17.17 4.53 19.50
N PHE A 49 16.82 4.00 18.32
CA PHE A 49 16.27 4.80 17.23
C PHE A 49 14.93 5.46 17.57
N LEU A 50 14.25 5.01 18.63
CA LEU A 50 13.00 5.57 19.17
C LEU A 50 13.20 6.42 20.43
N ALA A 51 14.39 6.40 21.04
CA ALA A 51 14.60 6.90 22.40
C ALA A 51 14.71 8.42 22.54
N GLU A 52 15.20 9.11 21.50
CA GLU A 52 15.51 10.55 21.56
C GLU A 52 14.72 11.34 20.52
N LYS A 53 14.10 12.44 20.96
CA LYS A 53 13.38 13.35 20.06
C LYS A 53 14.35 13.97 19.04
N GLY A 54 13.97 13.95 17.78
CA GLY A 54 14.77 14.47 16.68
C GLY A 54 15.89 13.53 16.21
N ARG A 55 16.01 12.33 16.80
CA ARG A 55 16.97 11.33 16.31
C ARG A 55 16.56 10.89 14.91
N GLN A 56 17.45 11.10 13.96
CA GLN A 56 17.27 10.71 12.56
C GLN A 56 17.90 9.35 12.30
N THR A 57 17.16 8.46 11.67
CA THR A 57 17.59 7.13 11.25
C THR A 57 17.41 7.02 9.74
N PRO A 58 18.47 6.75 8.96
CA PRO A 58 18.31 6.45 7.54
C PRO A 58 17.39 5.25 7.36
N VAL A 59 16.56 5.28 6.33
CA VAL A 59 15.67 4.16 5.98
C VAL A 59 15.63 3.88 4.49
N PHE A 60 15.29 2.64 4.16
CA PHE A 60 14.89 2.25 2.80
C PHE A 60 13.52 1.58 2.87
N THR A 61 12.56 2.10 2.12
CA THR A 61 11.18 1.62 2.13
C THR A 61 10.84 1.03 0.78
N ARG A 62 10.24 -0.16 0.76
CA ARG A 62 9.69 -0.79 -0.45
C ARG A 62 8.20 -1.04 -0.30
N PHE A 63 7.45 -0.49 -1.24
CA PHE A 63 6.04 -0.79 -1.46
C PHE A 63 5.89 -1.87 -2.52
N SER A 64 4.80 -2.64 -2.47
CA SER A 64 4.57 -3.74 -3.42
C SER A 64 3.11 -4.15 -3.49
N THR A 65 2.69 -4.80 -4.57
CA THR A 65 1.51 -5.69 -4.55
C THR A 65 1.92 -7.04 -3.91
N VAL A 66 1.08 -8.08 -3.90
CA VAL A 66 1.41 -9.41 -3.38
C VAL A 66 1.52 -10.44 -4.50
N VAL A 67 0.46 -10.56 -5.32
CA VAL A 67 0.23 -11.73 -6.16
C VAL A 67 1.02 -11.66 -7.46
N GLY A 68 1.04 -10.48 -8.09
CA GLY A 68 1.62 -10.31 -9.41
C GLY A 68 3.13 -10.57 -9.47
N SER A 69 3.58 -11.16 -10.58
CA SER A 69 5.02 -11.22 -10.91
C SER A 69 5.59 -9.82 -11.20
N ARG A 70 6.92 -9.68 -11.27
CA ARG A 70 7.61 -8.37 -11.30
C ARG A 70 7.17 -7.39 -12.40
N GLY A 71 6.59 -7.92 -13.49
CA GLY A 71 6.08 -7.16 -14.63
C GLY A 71 4.57 -6.87 -14.59
N SER A 72 3.85 -7.25 -13.53
CA SER A 72 2.42 -6.95 -13.39
C SER A 72 2.16 -5.45 -13.19
N ALA A 73 0.90 -5.05 -13.29
CA ALA A 73 0.48 -3.67 -13.06
C ALA A 73 0.43 -3.28 -11.58
N ASP A 74 0.58 -1.99 -11.29
CA ASP A 74 0.54 -1.41 -9.95
C ASP A 74 -0.87 -1.29 -9.35
N THR A 75 -1.87 -0.93 -10.17
CA THR A 75 -3.23 -0.54 -9.74
C THR A 75 -4.22 -1.70 -9.69
N VAL A 76 -3.74 -2.94 -9.50
CA VAL A 76 -4.61 -4.12 -9.33
C VAL A 76 -5.35 -4.11 -7.99
N ARG A 77 -6.45 -4.87 -7.86
CA ARG A 77 -7.04 -5.16 -6.54
C ARG A 77 -6.17 -6.19 -5.83
N ASP A 78 -5.48 -5.75 -4.78
CA ASP A 78 -4.55 -6.60 -4.03
C ASP A 78 -4.24 -5.97 -2.67
N THR A 79 -3.71 -6.76 -1.74
CA THR A 79 -3.00 -6.21 -0.59
C THR A 79 -1.73 -5.50 -1.07
N ARG A 80 -1.34 -4.42 -0.38
CA ARG A 80 -0.04 -3.77 -0.61
C ARG A 80 0.93 -4.05 0.52
N GLY A 81 2.14 -4.50 0.18
CA GLY A 81 3.24 -4.59 1.14
C GLY A 81 3.82 -3.21 1.43
N PHE A 82 4.17 -2.97 2.69
CA PHE A 82 4.83 -1.76 3.19
C PHE A 82 5.99 -2.19 4.11
N ALA A 83 7.17 -2.38 3.51
CA ALA A 83 8.37 -2.82 4.22
C ALA A 83 9.35 -1.67 4.43
N VAL A 84 9.72 -1.40 5.68
CA VAL A 84 10.66 -0.33 6.07
C VAL A 84 11.88 -0.94 6.74
N LYS A 85 13.07 -0.67 6.19
CA LYS A 85 14.37 -1.04 6.75
C LYS A 85 14.95 0.18 7.45
N PHE A 86 15.22 0.06 8.75
CA PHE A 86 15.84 1.07 9.59
C PHE A 86 17.30 0.73 9.80
N TYR A 87 18.20 1.59 9.31
CA TYR A 87 19.64 1.42 9.52
C TYR A 87 20.04 2.09 10.84
N THR A 88 19.76 1.42 11.96
CA THR A 88 20.02 1.95 13.31
C THR A 88 21.49 1.75 13.71
N ASP A 89 21.92 2.46 14.76
CA ASP A 89 23.25 2.29 15.35
C ASP A 89 23.41 0.95 16.12
N GLU A 90 22.30 0.26 16.41
CA GLU A 90 22.26 -1.02 17.13
C GLU A 90 21.98 -2.22 16.21
N GLY A 91 22.11 -2.01 14.89
CA GLY A 91 21.79 -3.02 13.87
C GLY A 91 20.63 -2.60 12.98
N THR A 92 20.25 -3.49 12.06
CA THR A 92 19.12 -3.24 11.16
C THR A 92 17.82 -3.74 11.79
N PHE A 93 16.79 -2.89 11.84
CA PHE A 93 15.43 -3.28 12.16
C PHE A 93 14.58 -3.25 10.88
N ASP A 94 13.82 -4.31 10.60
CA ASP A 94 12.85 -4.31 9.50
C ASP A 94 11.43 -4.41 10.03
N LEU A 95 10.60 -3.40 9.73
CA LEU A 95 9.16 -3.45 9.92
C LEU A 95 8.50 -3.87 8.60
N VAL A 96 8.16 -5.16 8.49
CA VAL A 96 7.65 -5.77 7.25
C VAL A 96 6.14 -5.94 7.32
N GLY A 97 5.43 -4.85 7.00
CA GLY A 97 3.98 -4.74 7.11
C GLY A 97 3.22 -4.79 5.78
N ASN A 98 1.91 -4.58 5.87
CA ASN A 98 0.97 -4.42 4.75
C ASN A 98 0.12 -3.16 4.93
N ASN A 99 -0.65 -2.76 3.91
CA ASN A 99 -1.61 -1.66 4.00
C ASN A 99 -2.96 -2.04 4.63
N MET A 100 -3.07 -3.27 5.13
CA MET A 100 -4.23 -3.81 5.84
C MET A 100 -3.76 -4.34 7.20
N PRO A 101 -4.55 -4.16 8.28
CA PRO A 101 -4.12 -4.43 9.65
C PRO A 101 -4.19 -5.91 10.05
N VAL A 102 -4.69 -6.78 9.17
CA VAL A 102 -4.87 -8.21 9.39
C VAL A 102 -4.23 -9.02 8.25
N PHE A 103 -4.30 -10.35 8.34
CA PHE A 103 -3.90 -11.27 7.29
C PHE A 103 -4.99 -12.31 6.99
N PHE A 104 -4.89 -13.01 5.84
CA PHE A 104 -5.87 -14.02 5.41
C PHE A 104 -5.90 -15.30 6.25
N ILE A 105 -4.81 -15.62 6.95
CA ILE A 105 -4.63 -16.91 7.62
C ILE A 105 -4.08 -16.69 9.02
N GLN A 106 -4.41 -17.61 9.92
CA GLN A 106 -3.96 -17.55 11.31
C GLN A 106 -2.56 -18.14 11.50
N ASP A 107 -2.25 -19.23 10.78
CA ASP A 107 -0.99 -19.98 10.92
C ASP A 107 -0.21 -20.02 9.61
N GLY A 108 1.10 -19.74 9.71
CA GLY A 108 1.96 -19.67 8.54
C GLY A 108 2.16 -20.98 7.78
N ILE A 109 1.79 -22.14 8.33
CA ILE A 109 1.79 -23.39 7.56
C ILE A 109 0.82 -23.34 6.37
N LYS A 110 -0.24 -22.52 6.45
CA LYS A 110 -1.22 -22.28 5.39
C LYS A 110 -0.76 -21.25 4.35
N PHE A 111 0.39 -20.60 4.56
CA PHE A 111 0.87 -19.56 3.66
C PHE A 111 1.06 -20.05 2.21
N PRO A 112 1.65 -21.23 1.95
CA PRO A 112 1.70 -21.77 0.58
C PRO A 112 0.31 -22.01 0.00
N ASP A 113 -0.66 -22.47 0.80
CA ASP A 113 -2.01 -22.79 0.31
C ASP A 113 -2.74 -21.54 -0.19
N ILE A 114 -2.82 -20.47 0.62
CA ILE A 114 -3.47 -19.22 0.20
C ILE A 114 -2.73 -18.57 -0.96
N ILE A 115 -1.39 -18.60 -0.97
CA ILE A 115 -0.60 -18.02 -2.06
C ILE A 115 -0.80 -18.80 -3.35
N HIS A 116 -0.83 -20.13 -3.32
CA HIS A 116 -1.14 -20.94 -4.51
C HIS A 116 -2.59 -20.71 -4.97
N ALA A 117 -3.52 -20.56 -4.03
CA ALA A 117 -4.94 -20.33 -4.34
C ALA A 117 -5.17 -19.01 -5.07
N VAL A 118 -4.47 -17.93 -4.69
CA VAL A 118 -4.59 -16.59 -5.31
C VAL A 118 -3.64 -16.36 -6.49
N LYS A 119 -2.56 -17.12 -6.60
CA LYS A 119 -1.65 -17.05 -7.76
C LYS A 119 -2.35 -17.60 -9.02
N PRO A 120 -1.79 -17.30 -10.22
CA PRO A 120 -2.32 -17.85 -11.46
C PRO A 120 -2.42 -19.38 -11.40
N HIS A 121 -3.46 -19.96 -12.01
CA HIS A 121 -3.69 -21.41 -11.97
C HIS A 121 -2.47 -22.17 -12.51
N PRO A 122 -2.06 -23.30 -11.90
CA PRO A 122 -0.82 -23.97 -12.24
C PRO A 122 -0.83 -24.66 -13.62
N ASP A 123 -2.01 -24.94 -14.18
CA ASP A 123 -2.15 -25.57 -15.49
C ASP A 123 -1.92 -24.61 -16.67
N ARG A 124 -2.18 -23.30 -16.46
CA ARG A 124 -2.23 -22.31 -17.56
C ARG A 124 -1.63 -20.94 -17.23
N GLU A 125 -1.26 -20.71 -15.98
CA GLU A 125 -0.72 -19.45 -15.46
C GLU A 125 -1.63 -18.22 -15.68
N ILE A 126 -2.94 -18.39 -15.46
CA ILE A 126 -3.96 -17.31 -15.55
C ILE A 126 -4.86 -17.35 -14.31
N PRO A 127 -5.36 -16.20 -13.81
CA PRO A 127 -5.04 -14.84 -14.24
C PRO A 127 -3.81 -14.23 -13.54
N GLN A 128 -3.16 -13.27 -14.19
CA GLN A 128 -2.05 -12.52 -13.59
C GLN A 128 -2.57 -11.43 -12.66
N ALA A 129 -2.07 -11.41 -11.42
CA ALA A 129 -2.28 -10.37 -10.41
C ALA A 129 -3.77 -10.05 -10.13
N GLN A 130 -4.63 -11.07 -10.07
CA GLN A 130 -6.07 -10.94 -9.83
C GLN A 130 -6.52 -12.10 -8.95
N SER A 131 -7.38 -11.84 -7.97
CA SER A 131 -8.06 -12.86 -7.16
C SER A 131 -9.36 -13.39 -7.82
N ALA A 132 -9.76 -12.81 -8.95
CA ALA A 132 -11.05 -13.05 -9.60
C ALA A 132 -11.08 -14.38 -10.39
N HIS A 133 -10.86 -15.49 -9.68
CA HIS A 133 -10.86 -16.84 -10.24
C HIS A 133 -11.16 -17.90 -9.19
N ASP A 134 -11.57 -19.07 -9.68
CA ASP A 134 -12.11 -20.18 -8.90
C ASP A 134 -11.22 -20.61 -7.72
N THR A 135 -9.92 -20.83 -7.92
CA THR A 135 -9.05 -21.34 -6.85
C THR A 135 -8.94 -20.43 -5.64
N PHE A 136 -8.97 -19.11 -5.82
CA PHE A 136 -8.93 -18.16 -4.71
C PHE A 136 -10.23 -18.24 -3.92
N TRP A 137 -11.36 -18.13 -4.62
CA TRP A 137 -12.69 -18.13 -4.02
C TRP A 137 -13.07 -19.50 -3.43
N ASP A 138 -12.55 -20.60 -3.96
CA ASP A 138 -12.67 -21.93 -3.32
C ASP A 138 -11.93 -21.98 -1.99
N PHE A 139 -10.69 -21.44 -1.93
CA PHE A 139 -9.92 -21.41 -0.69
C PHE A 139 -10.62 -20.57 0.39
N VAL A 140 -10.96 -19.31 0.10
CA VAL A 140 -11.50 -18.39 1.12
C VAL A 140 -12.91 -18.78 1.56
N SER A 141 -13.70 -19.40 0.69
CA SER A 141 -15.02 -19.95 1.08
C SER A 141 -14.94 -21.21 1.95
N LEU A 142 -13.78 -21.88 2.02
CA LEU A 142 -13.53 -23.04 2.88
C LEU A 142 -12.68 -22.73 4.13
N HIS A 143 -11.95 -21.62 4.12
CA HIS A 143 -11.08 -21.16 5.21
C HIS A 143 -11.61 -19.84 5.74
N THR A 144 -12.67 -19.92 6.54
CA THR A 144 -13.45 -18.76 6.98
C THR A 144 -12.64 -17.76 7.83
N GLU A 145 -11.49 -18.16 8.39
CA GLU A 145 -10.51 -17.26 9.01
C GLU A 145 -10.06 -16.09 8.07
N ALA A 146 -10.14 -16.29 6.75
CA ALA A 146 -9.80 -15.30 5.74
C ALA A 146 -10.82 -14.16 5.59
N THR A 147 -12.05 -14.35 6.09
CA THR A 147 -13.20 -13.49 5.80
C THR A 147 -12.92 -12.01 6.11
N HIS A 148 -12.28 -11.73 7.25
CA HIS A 148 -11.97 -10.35 7.63
C HIS A 148 -11.01 -9.69 6.63
N HIS A 149 -9.93 -10.37 6.23
CA HIS A 149 -8.99 -9.82 5.25
C HIS A 149 -9.61 -9.69 3.85
N VAL A 150 -10.47 -10.64 3.45
CA VAL A 150 -11.22 -10.55 2.19
C VAL A 150 -12.06 -9.27 2.15
N MET A 151 -12.72 -8.90 3.25
CA MET A 151 -13.47 -7.63 3.33
C MET A 151 -12.60 -6.41 3.08
N TRP A 152 -11.40 -6.36 3.68
CA TRP A 152 -10.43 -5.29 3.39
C TRP A 152 -10.01 -5.30 1.92
N ASN A 153 -9.72 -6.47 1.34
CA ASN A 153 -9.30 -6.58 -0.06
C ASN A 153 -10.41 -6.21 -1.07
N MET A 154 -11.66 -6.50 -0.75
CA MET A 154 -12.84 -6.14 -1.57
C MET A 154 -13.24 -4.67 -1.41
N SER A 155 -12.88 -4.02 -0.31
CA SER A 155 -13.02 -2.56 -0.19
C SER A 155 -12.03 -1.80 -1.06
N ASP A 156 -12.17 -0.48 -1.09
CA ASP A 156 -11.27 0.41 -1.82
C ASP A 156 -9.83 0.42 -1.26
N ARG A 157 -9.61 -0.14 -0.07
CA ARG A 157 -8.27 -0.40 0.49
C ARG A 157 -7.43 -1.32 -0.41
N GLY A 158 -8.07 -2.16 -1.23
CA GLY A 158 -7.41 -3.02 -2.21
C GLY A 158 -6.92 -2.28 -3.47
N ILE A 159 -7.34 -1.04 -3.70
CA ILE A 159 -7.02 -0.24 -4.90
C ILE A 159 -6.59 1.19 -4.54
N PRO A 160 -5.51 1.38 -3.76
CA PRO A 160 -5.08 2.70 -3.31
C PRO A 160 -4.75 3.63 -4.50
N ARG A 161 -4.96 4.94 -4.33
CA ARG A 161 -4.65 5.96 -5.36
C ARG A 161 -3.15 6.13 -5.57
N SER A 162 -2.38 5.99 -4.50
CA SER A 162 -0.93 6.10 -4.48
C SER A 162 -0.41 5.37 -3.25
N PHE A 163 0.85 4.95 -3.27
CA PHE A 163 1.51 4.50 -2.03
C PHE A 163 1.42 5.58 -0.94
N ARG A 164 1.47 6.88 -1.30
CA ARG A 164 1.39 8.00 -0.36
C ARG A 164 0.07 8.11 0.41
N THR A 165 -1.00 7.50 -0.09
CA THR A 165 -2.37 7.64 0.43
C THR A 165 -2.93 6.32 0.97
N MET A 166 -2.07 5.43 1.45
CA MET A 166 -2.48 4.21 2.13
C MET A 166 -1.83 4.14 3.52
N GLU A 167 -2.53 3.52 4.46
CA GLU A 167 -1.94 3.19 5.75
C GLU A 167 -0.93 2.04 5.61
N GLY A 168 -0.20 1.77 6.70
CA GLY A 168 0.64 0.60 6.84
C GLY A 168 0.50 0.01 8.24
N PHE A 169 0.66 -1.29 8.37
CA PHE A 169 0.45 -2.01 9.62
C PHE A 169 1.48 -3.12 9.75
N GLY A 170 2.00 -3.30 10.97
CA GLY A 170 2.83 -4.45 11.30
C GLY A 170 2.05 -5.79 11.27
N VAL A 171 0.72 -5.72 11.28
CA VAL A 171 -0.27 -6.83 11.41
C VAL A 171 -0.19 -7.52 12.76
N HIS A 172 0.96 -8.11 13.04
CA HIS A 172 1.23 -8.89 14.24
C HIS A 172 1.30 -8.01 15.48
N THR A 173 1.02 -8.63 16.61
CA THR A 173 1.41 -8.07 17.91
C THR A 173 2.90 -8.32 18.12
N PHE A 174 3.62 -7.25 18.41
CA PHE A 174 5.02 -7.25 18.83
C PHE A 174 5.10 -7.02 20.33
N ARG A 175 6.30 -7.17 20.89
CA ARG A 175 6.61 -6.80 22.26
C ARG A 175 7.71 -5.77 22.30
N LEU A 176 7.46 -4.71 23.04
CA LEU A 176 8.47 -3.71 23.36
C LEU A 176 8.95 -3.94 24.78
N VAL A 177 10.26 -3.79 24.98
CA VAL A 177 10.91 -3.96 26.28
C VAL A 177 11.64 -2.69 26.64
N ASN A 178 11.28 -2.08 27.76
CA ASN A 178 11.90 -0.83 28.21
C ASN A 178 13.21 -1.06 28.97
N ARG A 179 13.87 0.03 29.38
CA ARG A 179 15.15 -0.02 30.11
C ARG A 179 15.08 -0.68 31.50
N ALA A 180 13.89 -0.84 32.07
CA ALA A 180 13.68 -1.54 33.33
C ALA A 180 13.40 -3.04 33.13
N GLY A 181 13.48 -3.55 31.89
CA GLY A 181 13.15 -4.93 31.55
C GLY A 181 11.65 -5.23 31.55
N LYS A 182 10.78 -4.21 31.70
CA LYS A 182 9.33 -4.39 31.63
C LYS A 182 8.90 -4.44 30.17
N SER A 183 8.11 -5.45 29.84
CA SER A 183 7.55 -5.66 28.51
C SER A 183 6.13 -5.09 28.36
N THR A 184 5.74 -4.84 27.12
CA THR A 184 4.43 -4.30 26.72
C THR A 184 4.10 -4.80 25.30
N LEU A 185 2.86 -5.18 25.05
CA LEU A 185 2.40 -5.65 23.75
C LEU A 185 2.01 -4.45 22.88
N VAL A 186 2.37 -4.49 21.59
CA VAL A 186 2.07 -3.39 20.66
C VAL A 186 1.68 -3.87 19.27
N LYS A 187 0.86 -3.09 18.59
CA LYS A 187 0.73 -3.14 17.12
C LYS A 187 1.28 -1.86 16.50
N PHE A 188 2.05 -1.98 15.42
CA PHE A 188 2.62 -0.84 14.70
C PHE A 188 1.69 -0.36 13.58
N HIS A 189 1.62 0.95 13.40
CA HIS A 189 0.79 1.66 12.43
C HIS A 189 1.60 2.72 11.68
N TRP A 190 1.32 2.90 10.39
CA TRP A 190 1.79 4.02 9.58
C TRP A 190 0.57 4.83 9.14
N LYS A 191 0.50 6.08 9.56
CA LYS A 191 -0.59 7.01 9.20
C LYS A 191 -0.09 7.96 8.11
N PRO A 192 -0.65 7.93 6.89
CA PRO A 192 -0.17 8.77 5.78
C PRO A 192 -0.54 10.24 6.02
N ALA A 193 0.45 11.14 5.90
CA ALA A 193 0.21 12.57 6.02
C ALA A 193 -0.68 13.12 4.88
N ALA A 194 -0.72 12.43 3.74
CA ALA A 194 -1.52 12.80 2.58
C ALA A 194 -2.99 12.32 2.66
N GLY A 195 -3.41 11.72 3.78
CA GLY A 195 -4.74 11.12 3.93
C GLY A 195 -4.84 9.73 3.29
N ILE A 196 -6.00 9.08 3.43
CA ILE A 196 -6.24 7.72 2.94
C ILE A 196 -7.20 7.79 1.75
N HIS A 197 -6.72 7.40 0.56
CA HIS A 197 -7.44 7.63 -0.69
C HIS A 197 -7.22 6.50 -1.70
N SER A 198 -8.24 6.23 -2.51
CA SER A 198 -8.29 5.06 -3.39
C SER A 198 -8.80 5.39 -4.79
N LEU A 199 -8.53 4.50 -5.73
CA LEU A 199 -9.17 4.54 -7.04
C LEU A 199 -10.60 3.97 -6.94
N VAL A 200 -11.38 4.14 -8.00
CA VAL A 200 -12.59 3.34 -8.21
C VAL A 200 -12.25 2.17 -9.16
N TRP A 201 -13.02 1.09 -9.15
CA TRP A 201 -12.58 -0.16 -9.79
C TRP A 201 -12.35 -0.06 -11.31
N GLU A 202 -13.20 0.65 -12.04
CA GLU A 202 -13.01 0.88 -13.48
C GLU A 202 -11.71 1.67 -13.75
N GLU A 203 -11.48 2.74 -12.98
CA GLU A 203 -10.28 3.57 -13.07
C GLU A 203 -9.01 2.75 -12.81
N ALA A 204 -9.04 1.89 -11.79
CA ALA A 204 -7.94 1.00 -11.43
C ALA A 204 -7.57 0.02 -12.56
N GLN A 205 -8.58 -0.56 -13.22
CA GLN A 205 -8.39 -1.44 -14.38
C GLN A 205 -7.87 -0.68 -15.61
N ILE A 206 -8.38 0.53 -15.89
CA ILE A 206 -7.89 1.37 -16.99
C ILE A 206 -6.42 1.75 -16.73
N ALA A 207 -6.08 2.18 -15.52
CA ALA A 207 -4.72 2.51 -15.14
C ALA A 207 -3.78 1.31 -15.32
N ALA A 208 -4.24 0.11 -14.94
CA ALA A 208 -3.43 -1.12 -15.06
C ALA A 208 -3.05 -1.46 -16.52
N GLY A 209 -3.87 -1.05 -17.49
CA GLY A 209 -3.57 -1.22 -18.91
C GLY A 209 -2.81 -0.04 -19.54
N VAL A 210 -3.17 1.20 -19.17
CA VAL A 210 -2.65 2.42 -19.80
C VAL A 210 -1.29 2.84 -19.22
N ASP A 211 -1.11 2.72 -17.91
CA ASP A 211 0.16 2.96 -17.21
C ASP A 211 0.36 1.90 -16.11
N PRO A 212 0.82 0.68 -16.43
CA PRO A 212 1.05 -0.37 -15.44
C PRO A 212 2.09 0.01 -14.38
N ASP A 213 2.83 1.11 -14.59
CA ASP A 213 3.80 1.69 -13.66
C ASP A 213 3.25 2.90 -12.86
N PHE A 214 1.92 3.09 -12.82
CA PHE A 214 1.29 4.28 -12.25
C PHE A 214 1.74 4.62 -10.81
N HIS A 215 1.73 3.66 -9.87
CA HIS A 215 2.15 3.95 -8.48
C HIS A 215 3.66 4.15 -8.38
N ARG A 216 4.46 3.39 -9.13
CA ARG A 216 5.91 3.56 -9.20
C ARG A 216 6.27 4.96 -9.73
N ARG A 217 5.59 5.41 -10.78
CA ARG A 217 5.77 6.72 -11.39
C ARG A 217 5.31 7.84 -10.47
N ASP A 218 4.12 7.71 -9.85
CA ASP A 218 3.60 8.68 -8.88
C ASP A 218 4.58 8.92 -7.73
N MET A 219 5.21 7.86 -7.20
CA MET A 219 6.25 7.98 -6.18
C MET A 219 7.52 8.65 -6.71
N ALA A 220 8.04 8.20 -7.86
CA ALA A 220 9.29 8.70 -8.41
C ALA A 220 9.20 10.18 -8.81
N ASP A 221 8.19 10.53 -9.60
CA ASP A 221 7.91 11.91 -10.03
C ASP A 221 7.59 12.80 -8.82
N GLY A 222 6.83 12.29 -7.85
CA GLY A 222 6.47 13.02 -6.64
C GLY A 222 7.70 13.40 -5.81
N ILE A 223 8.65 12.48 -5.64
CA ILE A 223 9.92 12.74 -4.94
C ILE A 223 10.74 13.79 -5.71
N GLU A 224 10.84 13.69 -7.03
CA GLU A 224 11.57 14.65 -7.87
C GLU A 224 10.95 16.06 -7.81
N ALA A 225 9.62 16.13 -7.72
CA ALA A 225 8.88 17.38 -7.57
C ALA A 225 8.89 17.94 -6.13
N GLY A 226 9.54 17.27 -5.17
CA GLY A 226 9.56 17.68 -3.76
C GLY A 226 8.26 17.37 -2.99
N ALA A 227 7.32 16.65 -3.59
CA ALA A 227 6.11 16.14 -2.95
C ALA A 227 6.42 14.79 -2.28
N PHE A 228 7.28 14.80 -1.26
CA PHE A 228 7.73 13.62 -0.53
C PHE A 228 6.59 12.80 0.06
N LEU A 229 6.80 11.49 0.20
CA LEU A 229 5.85 10.61 0.88
C LEU A 229 6.16 10.65 2.37
N GLU A 230 5.17 11.02 3.18
CA GLU A 230 5.33 11.19 4.63
C GLU A 230 4.30 10.34 5.39
N TYR A 231 4.77 9.66 6.44
CA TYR A 231 3.94 8.83 7.31
C TYR A 231 4.34 9.03 8.76
N GLU A 232 3.36 9.05 9.66
CA GLU A 232 3.58 8.99 11.09
C GLU A 232 3.60 7.53 11.54
N LEU A 233 4.68 7.10 12.21
CA LEU A 233 4.74 5.83 12.92
C LEU A 233 3.94 5.96 14.21
N GLY A 234 3.01 5.05 14.43
CA GLY A 234 2.24 4.94 15.66
C GLY A 234 2.31 3.54 16.26
N ILE A 235 2.02 3.46 17.57
CA ILE A 235 1.86 2.20 18.30
C ILE A 235 0.54 2.19 19.06
N GLN A 236 -0.18 1.08 19.00
CA GLN A 236 -1.15 0.72 20.04
C GLN A 236 -0.40 0.04 21.18
N VAL A 237 -0.81 0.30 22.41
CA VAL A 237 -0.10 -0.15 23.62
C VAL A 237 -1.06 -0.95 24.48
N MET A 238 -0.77 -2.24 24.66
CA MET A 238 -1.59 -3.19 25.41
C MET A 238 -0.74 -3.87 26.52
N PRO A 239 -1.36 -4.30 27.63
CA PRO A 239 -0.64 -4.98 28.71
C PRO A 239 0.02 -6.28 28.23
N ASP A 240 1.18 -6.60 28.80
CA ASP A 240 1.85 -7.90 28.67
C ASP A 240 1.78 -8.62 30.02
N ASP A 241 0.57 -9.05 30.40
CA ASP A 241 0.26 -9.67 31.70
C ASP A 241 0.31 -11.21 31.67
N GLY A 242 0.72 -11.78 30.54
CA GLY A 242 0.82 -13.22 30.30
C GLY A 242 -0.46 -13.87 29.76
N THR A 243 -1.53 -13.11 29.55
CA THR A 243 -2.74 -13.63 28.88
C THR A 243 -2.66 -13.57 27.36
N ASP A 244 -1.82 -12.69 26.81
CA ASP A 244 -1.79 -12.32 25.39
C ASP A 244 -3.18 -11.91 24.84
N THR A 245 -4.07 -11.38 25.70
CA THR A 245 -5.40 -10.91 25.33
C THR A 245 -5.60 -9.44 25.74
N PHE A 246 -6.49 -8.74 25.04
CA PHE A 246 -6.92 -7.40 25.41
C PHE A 246 -8.38 -7.18 25.02
N GLU A 247 -9.23 -6.81 25.98
CA GLU A 247 -10.67 -6.59 25.76
C GLU A 247 -11.37 -7.78 25.06
N GLY A 248 -10.97 -9.02 25.40
CA GLY A 248 -11.51 -10.24 24.80
C GLY A 248 -10.95 -10.60 23.42
N ILE A 249 -10.03 -9.79 22.87
CA ILE A 249 -9.33 -10.05 21.62
C ILE A 249 -8.05 -10.83 21.93
N ASP A 250 -7.84 -11.95 21.23
CA ASP A 250 -6.57 -12.65 21.22
C ASP A 250 -5.55 -11.86 20.38
N LEU A 251 -4.50 -11.35 21.03
CA LEU A 251 -3.50 -10.51 20.37
C LEU A 251 -2.56 -11.33 19.48
N LEU A 252 -2.55 -12.65 19.58
CA LEU A 252 -1.74 -13.53 18.75
C LEU A 252 -2.44 -13.94 17.46
N ASP A 253 -3.74 -13.62 17.30
CA ASP A 253 -4.49 -13.87 16.08
C ASP A 253 -4.24 -12.74 15.05
N PRO A 254 -3.52 -13.02 13.94
CA PRO A 254 -3.24 -12.01 12.91
C PRO A 254 -4.46 -11.66 12.06
N THR A 255 -5.59 -12.36 12.22
CA THR A 255 -6.88 -12.05 11.57
C THR A 255 -7.69 -11.01 12.36
N LYS A 256 -7.20 -10.57 13.52
CA LYS A 256 -7.88 -9.60 14.40
C LYS A 256 -7.16 -8.25 14.49
N ILE A 257 -7.93 -7.18 14.43
CA ILE A 257 -7.50 -5.83 14.82
C ILE A 257 -7.80 -5.60 16.31
N VAL A 258 -7.09 -4.63 16.88
CA VAL A 258 -7.55 -3.93 18.08
C VAL A 258 -8.17 -2.61 17.60
N PRO A 259 -9.49 -2.39 17.73
CA PRO A 259 -10.11 -1.12 17.37
C PRO A 259 -9.41 0.08 18.04
N GLU A 260 -9.27 1.19 17.31
CA GLU A 260 -8.57 2.38 17.83
C GLU A 260 -9.32 3.02 19.01
N GLU A 261 -10.63 2.77 19.11
CA GLU A 261 -11.50 3.16 20.21
C GLU A 261 -11.16 2.43 21.52
N LEU A 262 -10.60 1.21 21.44
CA LEU A 262 -10.17 0.44 22.61
C LEU A 262 -8.71 0.73 22.97
N ALA A 263 -7.85 0.87 21.96
CA ALA A 263 -6.45 1.24 22.13
C ALA A 263 -6.05 2.31 21.10
N PRO A 264 -5.98 3.59 21.49
CA PRO A 264 -5.66 4.65 20.54
C PRO A 264 -4.22 4.53 20.04
N VAL A 265 -4.00 4.87 18.77
CA VAL A 265 -2.67 4.90 18.16
C VAL A 265 -1.88 6.10 18.68
N GLN A 266 -0.77 5.83 19.37
CA GLN A 266 0.14 6.85 19.88
C GLN A 266 1.26 7.09 18.88
N LEU A 267 1.40 8.33 18.37
CA LEU A 267 2.43 8.69 17.40
C LEU A 267 3.82 8.78 18.06
N ILE A 268 4.82 8.15 17.42
CA ILE A 268 6.17 7.98 17.96
C ILE A 268 7.31 8.47 17.03
N GLY A 269 7.00 8.85 15.79
CA GLY A 269 7.96 9.48 14.90
C GLY A 269 7.45 9.59 13.47
N LYS A 270 8.21 10.26 12.60
CA LYS A 270 7.84 10.53 11.21
C LYS A 270 8.81 9.89 10.23
N LEU A 271 8.29 9.22 9.21
CA LEU A 271 9.00 8.76 8.03
C LEU A 271 8.83 9.77 6.90
N THR A 272 9.92 10.23 6.30
CA THR A 272 9.91 11.06 5.07
C THR A 272 10.75 10.38 3.98
N LEU A 273 10.12 9.96 2.88
CA LEU A 273 10.78 9.38 1.71
C LEU A 273 11.07 10.48 0.69
N ASN A 274 12.36 10.76 0.48
CA ASN A 274 12.82 11.99 -0.18
C ASN A 274 13.87 11.77 -1.28
N ARG A 275 14.21 10.52 -1.59
CA ARG A 275 15.20 10.24 -2.65
C ARG A 275 14.92 8.91 -3.35
N ASN A 276 14.83 8.97 -4.67
CA ASN A 276 14.73 7.79 -5.53
C ASN A 276 16.01 6.93 -5.47
N PRO A 277 15.93 5.62 -5.72
CA PRO A 277 17.12 4.78 -5.86
C PRO A 277 17.95 5.24 -7.07
N THR A 278 19.27 5.09 -6.98
CA THR A 278 20.18 5.34 -8.10
C THR A 278 20.06 4.25 -9.16
N ASN A 279 19.92 2.99 -8.73
CA ASN A 279 19.72 1.85 -9.60
C ASN A 279 18.65 0.92 -9.02
N TYR A 280 17.56 0.75 -9.75
CA TYR A 280 16.43 -0.07 -9.31
C TYR A 280 16.86 -1.52 -8.99
N PHE A 281 17.70 -2.14 -9.82
CA PHE A 281 18.09 -3.53 -9.59
C PHE A 281 18.98 -3.69 -8.35
N ALA A 282 20.04 -2.87 -8.24
CA ALA A 282 21.00 -2.92 -7.14
C ALA A 282 20.39 -2.62 -5.77
N GLU A 283 19.35 -1.77 -5.74
CA GLU A 283 18.76 -1.29 -4.49
C GLU A 283 17.36 -1.87 -4.26
N THR A 284 16.44 -1.72 -5.22
CA THR A 284 15.03 -2.13 -5.05
C THR A 284 14.82 -3.63 -5.27
N GLU A 285 15.44 -4.22 -6.29
CA GLU A 285 15.30 -5.65 -6.56
C GLU A 285 16.07 -6.48 -5.53
N GLN A 286 17.31 -6.07 -5.21
CA GLN A 286 18.21 -6.82 -4.33
C GLN A 286 18.03 -6.57 -2.81
N VAL A 287 17.23 -5.58 -2.39
CA VAL A 287 16.95 -5.42 -0.95
C VAL A 287 16.27 -6.68 -0.37
N ALA A 288 16.69 -7.10 0.81
CA ALA A 288 16.10 -8.17 1.59
C ALA A 288 15.57 -7.59 2.91
N PHE A 289 14.26 -7.71 3.11
CA PHE A 289 13.61 -7.40 4.37
C PHE A 289 13.34 -8.71 5.12
N HIS A 290 13.31 -8.68 6.45
CA HIS A 290 13.02 -9.86 7.26
C HIS A 290 12.43 -9.50 8.62
N THR A 291 11.30 -10.09 9.00
CA THR A 291 10.66 -9.86 10.31
C THR A 291 11.52 -10.23 11.53
N GLY A 292 12.57 -11.05 11.35
CA GLY A 292 13.54 -11.39 12.40
C GLY A 292 14.73 -10.43 12.48
N HIS A 293 14.83 -9.43 11.60
CA HIS A 293 15.77 -8.32 11.79
C HIS A 293 15.22 -7.40 12.88
N LEU A 294 15.62 -7.67 14.12
CA LEU A 294 15.22 -6.96 15.33
C LEU A 294 16.41 -6.20 15.92
N VAL A 295 16.11 -5.29 16.85
CA VAL A 295 17.09 -4.55 17.65
C VAL A 295 16.72 -4.64 19.14
N PRO A 296 17.66 -4.46 20.07
CA PRO A 296 17.38 -4.51 21.50
C PRO A 296 16.17 -3.63 21.88
N GLY A 297 15.21 -4.21 22.61
CA GLY A 297 13.97 -3.52 22.99
C GLY A 297 12.77 -3.77 22.07
N ILE A 298 12.93 -4.55 21.00
CA ILE A 298 11.85 -5.06 20.15
C ILE A 298 11.95 -6.59 20.07
N GLU A 299 10.84 -7.27 20.38
CA GLU A 299 10.69 -8.72 20.36
C GLU A 299 9.42 -9.12 19.61
N VAL A 300 9.38 -10.38 19.21
CA VAL A 300 8.19 -11.03 18.64
C VAL A 300 7.35 -11.71 19.72
N THR A 301 6.11 -12.04 19.35
CA THR A 301 5.16 -12.82 20.16
C THR A 301 4.99 -14.23 19.58
N ASN A 302 4.14 -15.05 20.21
CA ASN A 302 3.82 -16.41 19.77
C ASN A 302 2.74 -16.45 18.68
N ASP A 303 2.45 -15.33 18.02
CA ASP A 303 1.61 -15.29 16.81
C ASP A 303 2.11 -16.35 15.80
N PRO A 304 1.30 -17.38 15.48
CA PRO A 304 1.77 -18.54 14.74
C PRO A 304 2.13 -18.20 13.29
N LEU A 305 1.52 -17.18 12.69
CA LEU A 305 1.93 -16.65 11.39
C LEU A 305 3.28 -15.94 11.48
N MET A 306 3.50 -15.09 12.50
CA MET A 306 4.79 -14.45 12.74
C MET A 306 5.91 -15.49 12.87
N GLN A 307 5.69 -16.55 13.65
CA GLN A 307 6.70 -17.59 13.91
C GLN A 307 7.17 -18.26 12.62
N ALA A 308 6.28 -18.58 11.68
CA ALA A 308 6.67 -19.12 10.38
C ALA A 308 7.44 -18.11 9.51
N ARG A 309 7.06 -16.82 9.57
CA ARG A 309 7.77 -15.73 8.86
C ARG A 309 9.21 -15.56 9.35
N LEU A 310 9.49 -15.83 10.62
CA LEU A 310 10.87 -15.79 11.13
C LEU A 310 11.81 -16.78 10.41
N PHE A 311 11.27 -17.89 9.91
CA PHE A 311 12.03 -18.85 9.10
C PHE A 311 12.15 -18.41 7.64
N SER A 312 11.01 -18.15 6.99
CA SER A 312 10.90 -18.06 5.53
C SER A 312 11.77 -16.96 4.90
N TYR A 313 11.85 -15.78 5.54
CA TYR A 313 12.53 -14.63 4.97
C TYR A 313 14.05 -14.77 4.93
N LEU A 314 14.65 -15.63 5.75
CA LEU A 314 16.08 -15.98 5.65
C LEU A 314 16.29 -16.99 4.53
N ASP A 315 15.49 -18.06 4.55
CA ASP A 315 15.59 -19.19 3.62
C ASP A 315 15.45 -18.74 2.15
N THR A 316 14.42 -17.95 1.84
CA THR A 316 14.14 -17.54 0.45
C THR A 316 15.27 -16.72 -0.19
N GLN A 317 16.16 -16.09 0.59
CA GLN A 317 17.26 -15.30 0.05
C GLN A 317 18.38 -16.16 -0.52
N LEU A 318 18.52 -17.40 -0.06
CA LEU A 318 19.58 -18.30 -0.51
C LEU A 318 19.52 -18.54 -2.01
N THR A 319 18.32 -18.69 -2.56
CA THR A 319 18.10 -18.84 -4.01
C THR A 319 17.92 -17.50 -4.70
N ARG A 320 17.14 -16.58 -4.11
CA ARG A 320 16.83 -15.28 -4.72
C ARG A 320 18.06 -14.41 -4.92
N LEU A 321 18.96 -14.38 -3.94
CA LEU A 321 20.16 -13.52 -3.91
C LEU A 321 21.46 -14.34 -3.99
N GLY A 322 21.37 -15.62 -4.36
CA GLY A 322 22.51 -16.43 -4.74
C GLY A 322 23.41 -16.92 -3.60
N GLY A 323 22.98 -16.83 -2.34
CA GLY A 323 23.68 -17.46 -1.21
C GLY A 323 23.49 -16.75 0.13
N PRO A 324 24.22 -17.18 1.18
CA PRO A 324 24.07 -16.68 2.54
C PRO A 324 24.64 -15.26 2.75
N ASN A 325 25.43 -14.74 1.80
CA ASN A 325 26.08 -13.42 1.92
C ASN A 325 25.21 -12.25 1.44
N PHE A 326 23.89 -12.42 1.30
CA PHE A 326 22.98 -11.37 0.83
C PHE A 326 23.00 -10.10 1.70
N ALA A 327 23.36 -10.22 2.98
CA ALA A 327 23.52 -9.11 3.91
C ALA A 327 24.74 -8.21 3.57
N GLN A 328 25.65 -8.67 2.72
CA GLN A 328 26.81 -7.88 2.27
C GLN A 328 26.51 -7.00 1.05
N LEU A 329 25.38 -7.24 0.37
CA LEU A 329 24.95 -6.37 -0.72
C LEU A 329 24.76 -4.93 -0.19
N PRO A 330 25.19 -3.88 -0.93
CA PRO A 330 25.26 -2.53 -0.40
C PRO A 330 23.98 -2.00 0.26
N ILE A 331 22.81 -2.32 -0.30
CA ILE A 331 21.51 -1.88 0.24
C ILE A 331 21.09 -2.65 1.51
N ASN A 332 21.61 -3.85 1.73
CA ASN A 332 21.26 -4.71 2.88
C ASN A 332 22.24 -4.57 4.04
N ARG A 333 23.43 -4.03 3.79
CA ARG A 333 24.50 -3.96 4.77
C ARG A 333 24.09 -3.09 5.96
N PRO A 334 24.22 -3.59 7.21
CA PRO A 334 24.05 -2.76 8.38
C PRO A 334 24.99 -1.55 8.36
N HIS A 335 24.53 -0.42 8.88
CA HIS A 335 25.40 0.75 9.10
C HIS A 335 26.18 0.62 10.41
N ALA A 336 25.65 -0.13 11.37
CA ALA A 336 26.36 -0.52 12.59
C ALA A 336 27.54 -1.47 12.26
N PRO A 337 28.62 -1.46 13.07
CA PRO A 337 29.73 -2.39 12.90
C PRO A 337 29.27 -3.86 13.00
N VAL A 338 29.73 -4.69 12.08
CA VAL A 338 29.49 -6.14 12.08
C VAL A 338 30.81 -6.85 12.39
N ASN A 339 30.84 -7.61 13.48
CA ASN A 339 31.99 -8.41 13.87
C ASN A 339 31.53 -9.80 14.34
N ASP A 340 31.40 -10.71 13.37
CA ASP A 340 30.85 -12.05 13.56
C ASP A 340 31.85 -13.16 13.17
N MET A 341 31.39 -14.41 13.28
CA MET A 341 32.16 -15.61 12.93
C MET A 341 31.57 -16.38 11.74
N LEU A 342 30.69 -15.76 10.95
CA LEU A 342 30.18 -16.35 9.72
C LEU A 342 31.26 -16.24 8.63
N ARG A 343 31.53 -17.32 7.90
CA ARG A 343 32.64 -17.39 6.93
C ARG A 343 32.17 -18.00 5.60
N ASP A 344 32.99 -17.76 4.57
CA ASP A 344 32.85 -18.34 3.23
C ASP A 344 31.50 -18.02 2.55
N GLY A 345 30.90 -18.96 1.85
CA GLY A 345 29.67 -18.77 1.08
C GLY A 345 29.88 -18.08 -0.27
N MET A 346 28.88 -18.20 -1.15
CA MET A 346 28.90 -17.61 -2.49
C MET A 346 29.02 -16.08 -2.43
N HIS A 347 29.80 -15.49 -3.35
CA HIS A 347 30.04 -14.04 -3.43
C HIS A 347 30.46 -13.37 -2.10
N GLN A 348 31.28 -14.06 -1.30
CA GLN A 348 31.92 -13.47 -0.12
C GLN A 348 32.76 -12.23 -0.53
N THR A 349 32.36 -11.05 -0.07
CA THR A 349 33.07 -9.79 -0.35
C THR A 349 33.82 -9.25 0.86
N ALA A 350 33.39 -9.63 2.07
CA ALA A 350 34.09 -9.27 3.29
C ALA A 350 35.37 -10.10 3.45
N ILE A 351 36.49 -9.42 3.72
CA ILE A 351 37.74 -10.07 4.11
C ILE A 351 37.80 -10.02 5.64
N HIS A 352 37.33 -11.09 6.26
CA HIS A 352 37.34 -11.23 7.72
C HIS A 352 38.78 -11.28 8.24
N THR A 353 39.07 -10.50 9.27
CA THR A 353 40.33 -10.53 10.01
C THR A 353 40.15 -11.30 11.32
N GLY A 354 41.25 -11.67 11.98
CA GLY A 354 41.24 -12.52 13.17
C GLY A 354 41.65 -13.96 12.86
N LEU A 355 42.18 -14.66 13.86
CA LEU A 355 42.73 -16.01 13.71
C LEU A 355 41.68 -17.11 13.96
N ALA A 356 40.67 -16.83 14.78
CA ALA A 356 39.68 -17.83 15.20
C ALA A 356 38.31 -17.62 14.54
N PRO A 357 37.83 -18.55 13.71
CA PRO A 357 36.46 -18.54 13.19
C PRO A 357 35.46 -19.25 14.12
N TYR A 358 35.73 -19.34 15.44
CA TYR A 358 34.91 -20.08 16.40
C TYR A 358 35.03 -19.52 17.83
N ARG A 359 34.09 -19.93 18.70
CA ARG A 359 34.11 -19.64 20.16
C ARG A 359 33.83 -20.90 20.99
N PRO A 360 34.35 -20.98 22.23
CA PRO A 360 35.42 -20.12 22.74
C PRO A 360 36.75 -20.40 22.01
N ASN A 361 37.65 -19.42 21.97
CA ASN A 361 38.98 -19.57 21.37
C ASN A 361 40.05 -18.87 22.23
N SER A 362 41.29 -19.37 22.20
CA SER A 362 42.43 -18.76 22.90
C SER A 362 43.49 -18.18 21.97
N ILE A 363 43.40 -18.49 20.67
CA ILE A 363 44.39 -18.03 19.67
C ILE A 363 44.17 -16.57 19.26
N ASP A 364 43.00 -16.01 19.57
CA ASP A 364 42.60 -14.64 19.28
C ASP A 364 41.93 -14.00 20.51
N ASP A 365 42.33 -14.41 21.71
CA ASP A 365 41.83 -13.93 23.01
C ASP A 365 40.30 -13.92 23.14
N GLY A 366 39.62 -14.88 22.50
CA GLY A 366 38.17 -15.02 22.54
C GLY A 366 37.41 -14.04 21.65
N GLN A 367 38.08 -13.25 20.82
CA GLN A 367 37.45 -12.29 19.91
C GLN A 367 36.64 -12.99 18.78
N PRO A 368 35.58 -12.32 18.25
CA PRO A 368 34.94 -11.13 18.82
C PRO A 368 34.32 -11.46 20.19
N LEU A 369 34.17 -10.51 21.12
CA LEU A 369 33.48 -10.77 22.39
C LEU A 369 31.95 -10.82 22.22
N VAL A 370 31.26 -11.53 23.12
CA VAL A 370 29.78 -11.50 23.23
C VAL A 370 29.40 -10.29 24.09
N ALA A 371 28.61 -9.37 23.55
CA ALA A 371 28.08 -8.24 24.32
C ALA A 371 27.06 -8.74 25.37
N THR A 372 27.20 -8.26 26.60
CA THR A 372 26.21 -8.43 27.68
C THR A 372 24.98 -7.54 27.43
N GLU A 373 23.89 -7.77 28.17
CA GLU A 373 22.70 -6.90 28.06
C GLU A 373 23.02 -5.43 28.39
N ASP A 374 23.84 -5.19 29.41
CA ASP A 374 24.27 -3.84 29.83
C ASP A 374 25.15 -3.15 28.77
N GLU A 375 25.83 -3.92 27.93
CA GLU A 375 26.60 -3.44 26.77
C GLU A 375 25.74 -3.29 25.51
N GLY A 376 24.42 -3.51 25.59
CA GLY A 376 23.50 -3.39 24.46
C GLY A 376 23.27 -4.69 23.68
N GLY A 377 23.70 -5.85 24.22
CA GLY A 377 23.41 -7.15 23.63
C GLY A 377 21.90 -7.45 23.54
N TYR A 378 21.48 -8.11 22.46
CA TYR A 378 20.11 -8.59 22.33
C TYR A 378 19.86 -9.78 23.25
N VAL A 379 19.16 -9.53 24.36
CA VAL A 379 18.72 -10.54 25.31
C VAL A 379 17.20 -10.51 25.37
N GLN A 380 16.58 -11.67 25.15
CA GLN A 380 15.13 -11.82 25.20
C GLN A 380 14.65 -11.79 26.66
N VAL A 381 13.53 -11.11 26.89
CA VAL A 381 12.84 -11.17 28.19
C VAL A 381 12.41 -12.62 28.45
N SER A 382 12.84 -13.14 29.59
CA SER A 382 12.45 -14.47 30.05
C SER A 382 10.95 -14.54 30.27
N ARG A 383 10.28 -15.50 29.63
CA ARG A 383 8.83 -15.71 29.72
C ARG A 383 8.54 -17.17 30.05
N ARG A 384 7.46 -17.39 30.79
CA ARG A 384 6.96 -18.74 31.10
C ARG A 384 6.28 -19.30 29.86
N ILE A 385 6.73 -20.47 29.41
CA ILE A 385 6.09 -21.22 28.33
C ILE A 385 5.54 -22.50 28.94
N GLU A 386 4.23 -22.69 28.86
CA GLU A 386 3.54 -23.89 29.34
C GLU A 386 2.61 -24.41 28.28
N GLY A 387 2.58 -25.72 28.12
CA GLY A 387 1.72 -26.38 27.15
C GLY A 387 2.21 -27.77 26.81
N VAL A 388 1.42 -28.46 26.00
CA VAL A 388 1.80 -29.73 25.38
C VAL A 388 2.10 -29.45 23.91
N PRO A 389 3.20 -29.98 23.34
CA PRO A 389 3.45 -29.87 21.91
C PRO A 389 2.30 -30.50 21.11
N VAL A 390 1.52 -29.68 20.41
CA VAL A 390 0.36 -30.09 19.60
C VAL A 390 0.32 -29.30 18.30
N ARG A 391 -0.48 -29.77 17.34
CA ARG A 391 -0.85 -29.04 16.12
C ARG A 391 -2.33 -28.70 16.21
N SER A 392 -2.64 -27.56 16.81
CA SER A 392 -4.00 -27.05 17.00
C SER A 392 -3.98 -25.54 17.15
N HIS A 393 -5.07 -24.88 16.75
CA HIS A 393 -5.31 -23.48 17.08
C HIS A 393 -5.91 -23.35 18.47
N ALA A 394 -5.76 -22.17 19.07
CA ALA A 394 -6.48 -21.84 20.30
C ALA A 394 -7.96 -21.65 19.98
N ALA A 395 -8.86 -22.05 20.89
CA ALA A 395 -10.30 -21.86 20.68
C ALA A 395 -10.69 -20.36 20.54
N SER A 396 -9.86 -19.44 21.04
CA SER A 396 -10.00 -18.00 20.86
C SER A 396 -9.91 -17.55 19.38
N PHE A 397 -9.37 -18.39 18.50
CA PHE A 397 -9.20 -18.10 17.08
C PHE A 397 -10.44 -18.46 16.25
N ASP A 398 -11.43 -19.17 16.82
CA ASP A 398 -12.60 -19.71 16.08
C ASP A 398 -13.62 -18.63 15.65
N ASP A 399 -13.50 -17.39 16.14
CA ASP A 399 -14.35 -16.28 15.70
C ASP A 399 -13.85 -15.70 14.37
N HIS A 400 -14.55 -16.00 13.30
CA HIS A 400 -14.16 -15.61 11.93
C HIS A 400 -15.00 -14.46 11.36
N PHE A 401 -16.07 -14.05 12.02
CA PHE A 401 -17.10 -13.20 11.42
C PHE A 401 -17.33 -11.88 12.14
N SER A 402 -17.05 -11.78 13.45
CA SER A 402 -17.38 -10.58 14.23
C SER A 402 -16.69 -9.32 13.67
N GLN A 403 -15.39 -9.41 13.40
CA GLN A 403 -14.63 -8.26 12.89
C GLN A 403 -14.84 -8.00 11.39
N ALA A 404 -15.17 -9.04 10.60
CA ALA A 404 -15.63 -8.83 9.23
C ALA A 404 -16.95 -8.04 9.20
N THR A 405 -17.87 -8.36 10.13
CA THR A 405 -19.15 -7.66 10.32
C THR A 405 -18.91 -6.22 10.78
N MET A 406 -18.05 -6.03 11.78
CA MET A 406 -17.62 -4.72 12.26
C MET A 406 -17.07 -3.85 11.13
N PHE A 407 -16.14 -4.39 10.33
CA PHE A 407 -15.52 -3.65 9.23
C PHE A 407 -16.58 -3.17 8.24
N TYR A 408 -17.38 -4.08 7.69
CA TYR A 408 -18.39 -3.73 6.69
C TYR A 408 -19.42 -2.72 7.20
N ARG A 409 -19.92 -2.91 8.43
CA ARG A 409 -20.89 -1.99 9.04
C ARG A 409 -20.29 -0.64 9.45
N SER A 410 -18.96 -0.53 9.52
CA SER A 410 -18.28 0.75 9.78
C SER A 410 -18.05 1.59 8.52
N LEU A 411 -18.24 1.00 7.34
CA LEU A 411 -18.09 1.69 6.06
C LEU A 411 -19.26 2.65 5.80
N THR A 412 -19.00 3.72 5.06
CA THR A 412 -20.05 4.57 4.50
C THR A 412 -20.88 3.81 3.46
N ALA A 413 -22.08 4.31 3.16
CA ALA A 413 -22.94 3.68 2.16
C ALA A 413 -22.25 3.49 0.79
N ILE A 414 -21.45 4.47 0.35
CA ILE A 414 -20.73 4.37 -0.92
C ILE A 414 -19.63 3.30 -0.88
N GLU A 415 -18.89 3.20 0.22
CA GLU A 415 -17.87 2.16 0.41
C GLU A 415 -18.49 0.77 0.49
N GLN A 416 -19.66 0.64 1.12
CA GLN A 416 -20.43 -0.62 1.13
C GLN A 416 -20.84 -1.01 -0.30
N THR A 417 -21.30 -0.06 -1.12
CA THR A 417 -21.59 -0.31 -2.53
C THR A 417 -20.36 -0.79 -3.31
N HIS A 418 -19.19 -0.15 -3.13
CA HIS A 418 -17.96 -0.62 -3.77
C HIS A 418 -17.56 -2.04 -3.35
N VAL A 419 -17.76 -2.39 -2.07
CA VAL A 419 -17.53 -3.77 -1.60
C VAL A 419 -18.48 -4.76 -2.29
N ILE A 420 -19.77 -4.43 -2.37
CA ILE A 420 -20.78 -5.24 -3.05
C ILE A 420 -20.41 -5.45 -4.53
N GLU A 421 -20.05 -4.38 -5.24
CA GLU A 421 -19.62 -4.43 -6.64
C GLU A 421 -18.35 -5.25 -6.81
N ALA A 422 -17.39 -5.14 -5.88
CA ALA A 422 -16.15 -5.91 -5.91
C ALA A 422 -16.41 -7.42 -5.78
N PHE A 423 -17.19 -7.85 -4.78
CA PHE A 423 -17.59 -9.25 -4.63
C PHE A 423 -18.35 -9.74 -5.86
N THR A 424 -19.31 -8.95 -6.35
CA THR A 424 -20.10 -9.29 -7.54
C THR A 424 -19.21 -9.46 -8.78
N PHE A 425 -18.25 -8.56 -8.99
CA PHE A 425 -17.30 -8.63 -10.09
C PHE A 425 -16.40 -9.87 -9.98
N GLU A 426 -15.79 -10.08 -8.82
CA GLU A 426 -14.83 -11.17 -8.59
C GLU A 426 -15.50 -12.55 -8.68
N LEU A 427 -16.61 -12.74 -7.98
CA LEU A 427 -17.38 -13.98 -8.03
C LEU A 427 -18.04 -14.19 -9.40
N GLY A 428 -18.43 -13.11 -10.09
CA GLY A 428 -18.94 -13.18 -11.45
C GLY A 428 -17.94 -13.70 -12.48
N LYS A 429 -16.64 -13.68 -12.15
CA LYS A 429 -15.56 -14.27 -12.97
C LYS A 429 -15.29 -15.74 -12.64
N CYS A 430 -15.86 -16.27 -11.55
CA CYS A 430 -15.72 -17.69 -11.21
C CYS A 430 -16.62 -18.57 -12.08
N TYR A 431 -16.06 -19.63 -12.63
CA TYR A 431 -16.81 -20.58 -13.47
C TYR A 431 -17.70 -21.48 -12.63
N GLU A 432 -17.13 -22.07 -11.56
CA GLU A 432 -17.84 -23.01 -10.71
C GLU A 432 -18.94 -22.31 -9.89
N ARG A 433 -20.18 -22.77 -10.07
CA ARG A 433 -21.35 -22.22 -9.36
C ARG A 433 -21.28 -22.50 -7.86
N ALA A 434 -20.83 -23.69 -7.47
CA ALA A 434 -20.75 -24.11 -6.07
C ALA A 434 -19.84 -23.20 -5.22
N ILE A 435 -18.78 -22.64 -5.83
CA ILE A 435 -17.89 -21.68 -5.16
C ILE A 435 -18.65 -20.40 -4.83
N ARG A 436 -19.40 -19.86 -5.81
CA ARG A 436 -20.21 -18.65 -5.63
C ARG A 436 -21.29 -18.85 -4.57
N GLU A 437 -21.98 -19.98 -4.59
CA GLU A 437 -23.00 -20.31 -3.59
C GLU A 437 -22.38 -20.44 -2.18
N ARG A 438 -21.21 -21.07 -2.05
CA ARG A 438 -20.52 -21.19 -0.76
C ARG A 438 -20.03 -19.84 -0.23
N GLU A 439 -19.50 -18.97 -1.09
CA GLU A 439 -19.11 -17.63 -0.66
C GLU A 439 -20.32 -16.82 -0.19
N LEU A 440 -21.49 -16.97 -0.83
CA LEU A 440 -22.71 -16.35 -0.32
C LEU A 440 -23.10 -16.85 1.08
N GLU A 441 -22.82 -18.11 1.43
CA GLU A 441 -23.01 -18.63 2.79
C GLU A 441 -22.04 -17.97 3.79
N VAL A 442 -20.79 -17.71 3.39
CA VAL A 442 -19.81 -16.93 4.17
C VAL A 442 -20.33 -15.51 4.39
N LEU A 443 -20.72 -14.81 3.33
CA LEU A 443 -21.24 -13.44 3.41
C LEU A 443 -22.51 -13.35 4.24
N ALA A 444 -23.39 -14.36 4.22
CA ALA A 444 -24.60 -14.38 5.03
C ALA A 444 -24.31 -14.45 6.54
N ASN A 445 -23.14 -14.95 6.94
CA ASN A 445 -22.65 -14.90 8.31
C ASN A 445 -21.90 -13.59 8.64
N VAL A 446 -21.69 -12.71 7.67
CA VAL A 446 -21.13 -11.37 7.90
C VAL A 446 -22.24 -10.32 7.94
N ASP A 447 -23.02 -10.20 6.87
CA ASP A 447 -24.14 -9.28 6.84
C ASP A 447 -25.21 -9.72 5.83
N ALA A 448 -26.48 -9.68 6.25
CA ALA A 448 -27.60 -10.17 5.45
C ALA A 448 -27.88 -9.28 4.21
N ASP A 449 -27.69 -7.97 4.34
CA ASP A 449 -27.93 -7.03 3.23
C ASP A 449 -26.81 -7.12 2.19
N LEU A 450 -25.55 -7.18 2.64
CA LEU A 450 -24.40 -7.47 1.77
C LEU A 450 -24.62 -8.75 0.94
N CYS A 451 -24.95 -9.85 1.62
CA CYS A 451 -25.19 -11.13 0.97
C CYS A 451 -26.33 -11.03 -0.05
N ALA A 452 -27.44 -10.39 0.31
CA ALA A 452 -28.59 -10.23 -0.58
C ALA A 452 -28.24 -9.43 -1.85
N GLN A 453 -27.50 -8.34 -1.71
CA GLN A 453 -27.10 -7.51 -2.85
C GLN A 453 -26.10 -8.22 -3.77
N VAL A 454 -25.09 -8.91 -3.21
CA VAL A 454 -24.15 -9.72 -4.01
C VAL A 454 -24.86 -10.88 -4.71
N ALA A 455 -25.75 -11.59 -4.00
CA ALA A 455 -26.55 -12.68 -4.57
C ALA A 455 -27.42 -12.18 -5.75
N ALA A 456 -28.03 -11.01 -5.61
CA ALA A 456 -28.79 -10.38 -6.69
C ALA A 456 -27.91 -10.06 -7.91
N GLY A 457 -26.71 -9.51 -7.69
CA GLY A 457 -25.73 -9.23 -8.74
C GLY A 457 -25.25 -10.50 -9.48
N LEU A 458 -25.20 -11.64 -8.79
CA LEU A 458 -24.83 -12.94 -9.36
C LEU A 458 -26.01 -13.72 -9.95
N GLY A 459 -27.26 -13.26 -9.75
CA GLY A 459 -28.47 -13.98 -10.14
C GLY A 459 -28.68 -15.28 -9.35
N LEU A 460 -28.28 -15.31 -8.08
CA LEU A 460 -28.37 -16.44 -7.16
C LEU A 460 -29.30 -16.13 -5.97
N PRO A 461 -29.88 -17.14 -5.30
CA PRO A 461 -30.62 -16.92 -4.06
C PRO A 461 -29.66 -16.56 -2.92
N ALA A 462 -30.06 -15.61 -2.07
CA ALA A 462 -29.31 -15.29 -0.85
C ALA A 462 -29.59 -16.36 0.23
N PRO A 463 -28.57 -17.07 0.75
CA PRO A 463 -28.73 -17.96 1.88
C PRO A 463 -29.00 -17.17 3.18
N LYS A 464 -29.46 -17.88 4.21
CA LYS A 464 -29.63 -17.32 5.55
C LYS A 464 -28.44 -17.70 6.42
N GLY A 465 -27.73 -16.71 6.95
CA GLY A 465 -26.66 -16.90 7.93
C GLY A 465 -27.03 -16.31 9.30
N ASN A 466 -26.04 -16.27 10.19
CA ASN A 466 -26.18 -15.76 11.56
C ASN A 466 -25.10 -14.69 11.83
N PRO A 467 -25.24 -13.47 11.25
CA PRO A 467 -24.27 -12.40 11.47
C PRO A 467 -24.21 -11.97 12.93
N ALA A 468 -23.08 -11.40 13.34
CA ALA A 468 -22.94 -10.86 14.69
C ALA A 468 -23.87 -9.65 14.87
N ASP A 469 -24.72 -9.67 15.90
CA ASP A 469 -25.69 -8.60 16.14
C ASP A 469 -25.05 -7.35 16.78
N ASP A 470 -24.23 -7.54 17.83
CA ASP A 470 -23.68 -6.45 18.65
C ASP A 470 -22.18 -6.19 18.36
N VAL A 471 -21.86 -5.68 17.16
CA VAL A 471 -20.49 -5.25 16.83
C VAL A 471 -20.26 -3.77 17.12
N VAL A 472 -19.12 -3.43 17.72
CA VAL A 472 -18.72 -2.05 17.97
C VAL A 472 -18.13 -1.45 16.69
N LEU A 473 -18.83 -0.48 16.08
CA LEU A 473 -18.35 0.17 14.85
C LEU A 473 -17.15 1.09 15.12
N SER A 474 -16.27 1.21 14.14
CA SER A 474 -15.04 2.00 14.22
C SER A 474 -14.94 2.96 13.02
N ALA A 475 -15.07 4.25 13.28
CA ALA A 475 -15.02 5.26 12.21
C ALA A 475 -13.64 5.31 11.52
N ALA A 476 -12.58 4.87 12.21
CA ALA A 476 -11.22 4.77 11.67
C ALA A 476 -11.07 3.79 10.50
N LEU A 477 -12.06 2.91 10.28
CA LEU A 477 -12.01 1.91 9.19
C LEU A 477 -12.40 2.51 7.83
N SER A 478 -13.27 3.53 7.82
CA SER A 478 -13.70 4.23 6.61
C SER A 478 -12.62 5.17 6.07
N GLN A 479 -12.58 5.34 4.75
CA GLN A 479 -11.68 6.23 4.01
C GLN A 479 -12.37 7.50 3.51
N VAL A 480 -13.70 7.55 3.48
CA VAL A 480 -14.45 8.69 2.94
C VAL A 480 -14.38 9.86 3.92
N VAL A 481 -13.76 10.96 3.48
CA VAL A 481 -13.60 12.18 4.28
C VAL A 481 -14.70 13.20 3.98
N THR A 482 -15.12 13.93 5.01
CA THR A 482 -16.09 15.03 4.89
C THR A 482 -15.43 16.41 4.97
N GLU A 483 -14.14 16.45 5.27
CA GLU A 483 -13.35 17.68 5.35
C GLU A 483 -12.18 17.63 4.35
N PRO A 484 -11.88 18.73 3.64
CA PRO A 484 -10.79 18.75 2.67
C PRO A 484 -9.42 18.48 3.31
N GLY A 485 -8.74 17.45 2.82
CA GLY A 485 -7.35 17.14 3.18
C GLY A 485 -6.31 17.90 2.34
N PRO A 486 -5.01 17.66 2.60
CA PRO A 486 -3.93 18.23 1.81
C PRO A 486 -3.94 17.71 0.37
N ILE A 487 -3.53 18.57 -0.58
CA ILE A 487 -3.49 18.23 -2.02
C ILE A 487 -2.07 18.07 -2.58
N ALA A 488 -1.06 18.00 -1.72
CA ALA A 488 0.32 17.83 -2.15
C ALA A 488 0.49 16.51 -2.93
N GLY A 489 1.10 16.58 -4.12
CA GLY A 489 1.25 15.47 -5.06
C GLY A 489 0.04 15.23 -5.98
N ARG A 490 -1.08 15.92 -5.80
CA ARG A 490 -2.24 15.82 -6.71
C ARG A 490 -1.95 16.48 -8.05
N LYS A 491 -2.53 15.94 -9.12
CA LYS A 491 -2.35 16.39 -10.51
C LYS A 491 -3.67 16.96 -11.06
N ILE A 492 -3.64 18.18 -11.58
CA ILE A 492 -4.80 18.87 -12.16
C ILE A 492 -4.56 19.02 -13.66
N GLY A 493 -5.38 18.37 -14.47
CA GLY A 493 -5.37 18.51 -15.93
C GLY A 493 -6.12 19.76 -16.38
N VAL A 494 -5.57 20.50 -17.34
CA VAL A 494 -6.21 21.70 -17.91
C VAL A 494 -6.25 21.58 -19.42
N ILE A 495 -7.45 21.42 -19.98
CA ILE A 495 -7.68 21.37 -21.43
C ILE A 495 -7.59 22.79 -21.98
N ALA A 496 -6.74 22.99 -22.99
CA ALA A 496 -6.52 24.27 -23.63
C ALA A 496 -6.10 24.12 -25.11
N ASP A 497 -6.26 25.18 -25.87
CA ASP A 497 -5.74 25.38 -27.22
C ASP A 497 -5.04 26.75 -27.35
N ALA A 498 -4.66 27.15 -28.57
CA ALA A 498 -3.94 28.39 -28.80
C ALA A 498 -4.75 29.67 -28.51
N GLY A 499 -6.09 29.58 -28.50
CA GLY A 499 -7.01 30.67 -28.19
C GLY A 499 -7.39 30.77 -26.71
N SER A 500 -7.07 29.76 -25.90
CA SER A 500 -7.44 29.69 -24.48
C SER A 500 -6.82 30.79 -23.61
N ASP A 501 -7.43 31.01 -22.44
CA ASP A 501 -6.94 31.91 -21.39
C ASP A 501 -5.69 31.34 -20.69
N LEU A 502 -4.54 31.46 -21.36
CA LEU A 502 -3.24 31.02 -20.83
C LEU A 502 -2.84 31.75 -19.54
N ALA A 503 -3.33 32.99 -19.33
CA ALA A 503 -3.05 33.73 -18.10
C ALA A 503 -3.81 33.13 -16.90
N GLY A 504 -5.03 32.64 -17.11
CA GLY A 504 -5.78 31.84 -16.14
C GLY A 504 -5.04 30.57 -15.74
N ILE A 505 -4.49 29.84 -16.72
CA ILE A 505 -3.70 28.63 -16.48
C ILE A 505 -2.50 28.94 -15.59
N GLY A 506 -1.69 29.95 -15.93
CA GLY A 506 -0.54 30.35 -15.12
C GLY A 506 -0.90 30.79 -13.69
N LYS A 507 -2.04 31.44 -13.49
CA LYS A 507 -2.56 31.78 -12.15
C LYS A 507 -2.92 30.52 -11.35
N LEU A 508 -3.62 29.57 -11.98
CA LEU A 508 -3.99 28.31 -11.34
C LEU A 508 -2.74 27.52 -10.95
N ARG A 509 -1.78 27.39 -11.87
CA ARG A 509 -0.49 26.73 -11.65
C ARG A 509 0.23 27.30 -10.42
N THR A 510 0.39 28.63 -10.38
CA THR A 510 1.01 29.33 -9.24
C THR A 510 0.26 29.07 -7.92
N ALA A 511 -1.07 28.95 -7.95
CA ALA A 511 -1.87 28.68 -6.76
C ALA A 511 -1.75 27.22 -6.30
N ALA A 512 -1.73 26.27 -7.22
CA ALA A 512 -1.61 24.84 -6.96
C ALA A 512 -0.20 24.47 -6.44
N GLU A 513 0.85 25.03 -7.02
CA GLU A 513 2.24 24.78 -6.63
C GLU A 513 2.52 25.22 -5.19
N LYS A 514 1.86 26.28 -4.70
CA LYS A 514 1.94 26.69 -3.27
C LYS A 514 1.41 25.64 -2.30
N LEU A 515 0.57 24.73 -2.78
CA LEU A 515 0.00 23.61 -2.02
C LEU A 515 0.66 22.28 -2.38
N GLY A 516 1.73 22.30 -3.19
CA GLY A 516 2.44 21.10 -3.64
C GLY A 516 1.70 20.27 -4.69
N ALA A 517 0.65 20.80 -5.32
CA ALA A 517 -0.05 20.16 -6.44
C ALA A 517 0.52 20.62 -7.79
N SER A 518 0.36 19.82 -8.84
CA SER A 518 0.85 20.13 -10.19
C SER A 518 -0.30 20.39 -11.16
N VAL A 519 -0.09 21.34 -12.08
CA VAL A 519 -1.00 21.61 -13.21
C VAL A 519 -0.36 21.09 -14.49
N LEU A 520 -1.12 20.37 -15.30
CA LEU A 520 -0.68 19.80 -16.56
C LEU A 520 -1.64 20.23 -17.68
N VAL A 521 -1.12 20.96 -18.66
CA VAL A 521 -1.87 21.41 -19.83
C VAL A 521 -2.01 20.27 -20.83
N ILE A 522 -3.26 20.08 -21.26
CA ILE A 522 -3.69 19.08 -22.20
C ILE A 522 -4.16 19.80 -23.47
N ALA A 523 -3.56 19.49 -24.62
CA ALA A 523 -3.93 20.10 -25.90
C ALA A 523 -4.05 19.05 -27.02
N PRO A 524 -4.63 19.37 -28.19
CA PRO A 524 -4.68 18.43 -29.31
C PRO A 524 -3.29 18.02 -29.83
N VAL A 525 -2.30 18.91 -29.73
CA VAL A 525 -0.92 18.68 -30.18
C VAL A 525 0.07 19.22 -29.15
N GLY A 526 1.26 18.63 -29.09
CA GLY A 526 2.34 19.10 -28.20
C GLY A 526 2.94 20.43 -28.65
N GLY A 527 3.85 20.96 -27.83
CA GLY A 527 4.58 22.19 -28.11
C GLY A 527 4.28 23.27 -27.07
N VAL A 528 4.22 24.52 -27.51
CA VAL A 528 3.97 25.68 -26.66
C VAL A 528 2.74 26.41 -27.18
N LEU A 529 1.75 26.61 -26.32
CA LEU A 529 0.59 27.45 -26.61
C LEU A 529 0.96 28.92 -26.42
N GLY A 530 0.40 29.80 -27.25
CA GLY A 530 0.63 31.25 -27.16
C GLY A 530 1.96 31.72 -27.75
N ARG A 531 2.28 33.00 -27.54
CA ARG A 531 3.52 33.66 -28.00
C ARG A 531 3.98 34.72 -27.00
N GLY A 532 5.28 35.02 -27.00
CA GLY A 532 5.85 36.08 -26.16
C GLY A 532 5.89 35.69 -24.68
N LYS A 533 5.39 36.55 -23.78
CA LYS A 533 5.40 36.31 -22.32
C LYS A 533 4.19 35.51 -21.80
N ARG A 534 3.20 35.24 -22.66
CA ARG A 534 1.98 34.48 -22.31
C ARG A 534 2.03 33.17 -23.07
N THR A 535 2.70 32.19 -22.47
CA THR A 535 2.91 30.88 -23.06
C THR A 535 2.71 29.81 -22.01
N GLU A 536 2.14 28.68 -22.42
CA GLU A 536 2.07 27.46 -21.61
C GLU A 536 2.68 26.31 -22.40
N ILE A 537 3.49 25.49 -21.73
CA ILE A 537 4.01 24.26 -22.32
C ILE A 537 2.87 23.26 -22.34
N VAL A 538 2.72 22.50 -23.43
CA VAL A 538 1.79 21.38 -23.46
C VAL A 538 2.49 20.16 -22.86
N GLU A 539 2.11 19.78 -21.64
CA GLU A 539 2.67 18.60 -20.97
C GLU A 539 2.00 17.30 -21.44
N ARG A 540 0.77 17.36 -21.97
CA ARG A 540 0.02 16.21 -22.49
C ARG A 540 -0.73 16.52 -23.76
N THR A 541 -0.81 15.56 -24.66
CA THR A 541 -1.75 15.63 -25.79
C THR A 541 -2.98 14.78 -25.52
N LEU A 542 -4.10 15.10 -26.17
CA LEU A 542 -5.32 14.27 -26.14
C LEU A 542 -5.06 12.81 -26.57
N LEU A 543 -4.01 12.56 -27.36
CA LEU A 543 -3.61 11.22 -27.77
C LEU A 543 -2.81 10.47 -26.70
N THR A 544 -2.02 11.18 -25.91
CA THR A 544 -1.00 10.59 -25.02
C THR A 544 -1.43 10.57 -23.56
N THR A 545 -2.64 11.01 -23.23
CA THR A 545 -3.13 11.06 -21.85
C THR A 545 -4.45 10.32 -21.67
N ARG A 546 -4.73 9.93 -20.43
CA ARG A 546 -6.03 9.45 -19.97
C ARG A 546 -6.37 10.08 -18.64
N SER A 547 -7.65 10.04 -18.29
CA SER A 547 -8.18 10.63 -17.07
C SER A 547 -7.47 10.15 -15.79
N ILE A 548 -6.97 8.91 -15.78
CA ILE A 548 -6.23 8.28 -14.67
C ILE A 548 -5.03 9.10 -14.18
N GLU A 549 -4.44 9.93 -15.04
CA GLU A 549 -3.29 10.77 -14.68
C GLU A 549 -3.65 11.97 -13.78
N PHE A 550 -4.94 12.29 -13.67
CA PHE A 550 -5.41 13.50 -13.02
C PHE A 550 -6.39 13.21 -11.88
N ASP A 551 -6.32 14.03 -10.84
CA ASP A 551 -7.26 14.06 -9.72
C ASP A 551 -8.41 15.06 -9.98
N ALA A 552 -8.21 16.02 -10.88
CA ALA A 552 -9.24 16.93 -11.40
C ALA A 552 -8.95 17.30 -12.85
N VAL A 553 -9.99 17.57 -13.63
CA VAL A 553 -9.87 17.99 -15.04
C VAL A 553 -10.67 19.27 -15.27
N LEU A 554 -9.99 20.31 -15.76
CA LEU A 554 -10.57 21.62 -16.01
C LEU A 554 -10.50 21.99 -17.48
N VAL A 555 -11.41 22.85 -17.93
CA VAL A 555 -11.37 23.46 -19.26
C VAL A 555 -11.09 24.95 -19.13
N ALA A 556 -10.05 25.42 -19.81
CA ALA A 556 -9.72 26.84 -19.82
C ALA A 556 -10.76 27.67 -20.58
N GLY A 557 -10.97 28.91 -20.15
CA GLY A 557 -11.76 29.87 -20.93
C GLY A 557 -11.18 30.07 -22.33
N ALA A 558 -12.02 30.40 -23.28
CA ALA A 558 -11.78 30.56 -24.72
C ALA A 558 -11.26 29.28 -25.43
N THR A 559 -11.37 28.11 -24.78
CA THR A 559 -11.07 26.82 -25.43
C THR A 559 -12.17 26.47 -26.41
N THR A 560 -11.78 26.09 -27.63
CA THR A 560 -12.72 25.78 -28.70
C THR A 560 -13.51 24.50 -28.37
N ALA A 561 -14.84 24.59 -28.32
CA ALA A 561 -15.70 23.43 -28.21
C ALA A 561 -15.58 22.52 -29.44
N THR A 562 -15.40 21.22 -29.21
CA THR A 562 -15.16 20.22 -30.24
C THR A 562 -15.75 18.88 -29.84
N ASN A 563 -16.17 18.10 -30.83
CA ASN A 563 -16.62 16.71 -30.68
C ASN A 563 -15.46 15.71 -30.82
N ASP A 564 -14.21 16.13 -30.55
CA ASP A 564 -13.07 15.21 -30.55
C ASP A 564 -13.33 14.11 -29.52
N ILE A 565 -13.47 12.88 -30.02
CA ILE A 565 -13.80 11.72 -29.20
C ILE A 565 -12.79 11.49 -28.06
N LYS A 566 -11.52 11.88 -28.23
CA LYS A 566 -10.49 11.72 -27.19
C LYS A 566 -10.73 12.67 -26.02
N LEU A 567 -11.11 13.92 -26.32
CA LEU A 567 -11.48 14.92 -25.34
C LEU A 567 -12.78 14.53 -24.61
N VAL A 568 -13.81 14.18 -25.39
CA VAL A 568 -15.10 13.74 -24.85
C VAL A 568 -14.91 12.53 -23.93
N THR A 569 -14.15 11.53 -24.39
CA THR A 569 -13.82 10.35 -23.56
C THR A 569 -13.14 10.79 -22.27
N LEU A 570 -12.05 11.56 -22.34
CA LEU A 570 -11.29 12.00 -21.16
C LEU A 570 -12.17 12.71 -20.11
N LEU A 571 -13.05 13.62 -20.54
CA LEU A 571 -13.98 14.32 -19.66
C LEU A 571 -15.03 13.38 -19.07
N GLN A 572 -15.62 12.49 -19.87
CA GLN A 572 -16.59 11.51 -19.40
C GLN A 572 -15.98 10.48 -18.45
N GLU A 573 -14.71 10.07 -18.66
CA GLU A 573 -14.01 9.22 -17.70
C GLU A 573 -13.81 9.94 -16.37
N ALA A 574 -13.31 11.19 -16.40
CA ALA A 574 -13.13 11.96 -15.18
C ALA A 574 -14.46 12.16 -14.44
N PHE A 575 -15.54 12.40 -15.19
CA PHE A 575 -16.87 12.56 -14.63
C PHE A 575 -17.36 11.28 -13.94
N ARG A 576 -17.34 10.13 -14.64
CA ARG A 576 -17.81 8.85 -14.08
C ARG A 576 -16.90 8.32 -12.97
N HIS A 577 -15.61 8.64 -12.98
CA HIS A 577 -14.71 8.34 -11.87
C HIS A 577 -14.86 9.29 -10.68
N CYS A 578 -15.95 10.07 -10.64
CA CYS A 578 -16.28 11.01 -9.57
C CYS A 578 -15.17 12.03 -9.28
N LYS A 579 -14.38 12.41 -10.31
CA LYS A 579 -13.39 13.47 -10.18
C LYS A 579 -14.06 14.82 -10.26
N VAL A 580 -13.36 15.82 -9.72
CA VAL A 580 -13.74 17.22 -9.91
C VAL A 580 -13.54 17.56 -11.38
N VAL A 581 -14.61 18.06 -12.00
CA VAL A 581 -14.57 18.60 -13.36
C VAL A 581 -14.90 20.07 -13.27
N GLY A 582 -14.37 20.92 -14.13
CA GLY A 582 -14.71 22.33 -14.07
C GLY A 582 -14.29 23.12 -15.29
N ALA A 583 -14.72 24.36 -15.34
CA ALA A 583 -14.36 25.29 -16.40
C ALA A 583 -14.38 26.73 -15.89
N TRP A 584 -13.72 27.62 -16.61
CA TRP A 584 -13.92 29.05 -16.41
C TRP A 584 -14.22 29.79 -17.71
N GLY A 585 -14.83 30.98 -17.58
CA GLY A 585 -15.30 31.76 -18.73
C GLY A 585 -16.32 30.98 -19.56
N ASP A 586 -16.14 30.97 -20.88
CA ASP A 586 -16.93 30.20 -21.84
C ASP A 586 -16.46 28.74 -22.02
N GLY A 587 -15.46 28.28 -21.25
CA GLY A 587 -14.97 26.89 -21.30
C GLY A 587 -16.03 25.84 -20.94
N GLY A 588 -17.11 26.23 -20.25
CA GLY A 588 -18.25 25.37 -19.94
C GLY A 588 -18.93 24.78 -21.18
N ALA A 589 -18.84 25.45 -22.34
CA ALA A 589 -19.38 24.94 -23.59
C ALA A 589 -18.73 23.60 -24.00
N VAL A 590 -17.46 23.38 -23.65
CA VAL A 590 -16.75 22.12 -23.91
C VAL A 590 -17.31 20.99 -23.05
N LEU A 591 -17.62 21.26 -21.78
CA LEU A 591 -18.24 20.29 -20.87
C LEU A 591 -19.62 19.87 -21.37
N GLN A 592 -20.45 20.84 -21.75
CA GLN A 592 -21.78 20.59 -22.33
C GLN A 592 -21.69 19.78 -23.62
N THR A 593 -20.71 20.07 -24.47
CA THR A 593 -20.44 19.30 -25.69
C THR A 593 -20.07 17.84 -25.39
N ALA A 594 -19.42 17.58 -24.24
CA ALA A 594 -19.13 16.23 -23.76
C ALA A 594 -20.32 15.55 -23.04
N GLY A 595 -21.48 16.23 -22.96
CA GLY A 595 -22.68 15.74 -22.28
C GLY A 595 -22.61 15.86 -20.75
N ILE A 596 -21.86 16.82 -20.22
CA ILE A 596 -21.75 17.11 -18.79
C ILE A 596 -22.49 18.42 -18.49
N ALA A 597 -23.49 18.38 -17.62
CA ALA A 597 -24.24 19.57 -17.25
C ALA A 597 -23.42 20.44 -16.27
N LEU A 598 -23.61 21.75 -16.34
CA LEU A 598 -22.81 22.69 -15.54
C LEU A 598 -23.28 22.79 -14.08
N ASP A 599 -24.47 22.27 -13.78
CA ASP A 599 -25.08 22.18 -12.46
C ASP A 599 -24.98 20.77 -11.85
N ASP A 600 -24.35 19.81 -12.54
CA ASP A 600 -24.07 18.49 -12.00
C ASP A 600 -23.19 18.59 -10.73
N PRO A 601 -23.41 17.72 -9.72
CA PRO A 601 -22.58 17.68 -8.53
C PRO A 601 -21.10 17.62 -8.86
N GLY A 602 -20.29 18.51 -8.28
CA GLY A 602 -18.84 18.54 -8.48
C GLY A 602 -18.35 19.11 -9.82
N VAL A 603 -19.23 19.71 -10.62
CA VAL A 603 -18.85 20.54 -11.77
C VAL A 603 -18.65 21.99 -11.30
N LEU A 604 -17.41 22.45 -11.31
CA LEU A 604 -17.05 23.78 -10.83
C LEU A 604 -16.96 24.77 -11.99
N VAL A 605 -17.81 25.79 -11.99
CA VAL A 605 -17.80 26.88 -12.97
C VAL A 605 -17.46 28.22 -12.33
N GLY A 606 -16.77 29.10 -13.06
CA GLY A 606 -16.53 30.47 -12.63
C GLY A 606 -16.14 31.39 -13.79
N ASP A 607 -16.31 32.71 -13.64
CA ASP A 607 -16.03 33.63 -14.76
C ASP A 607 -14.53 33.71 -15.11
N SER A 608 -13.65 33.48 -14.13
CA SER A 608 -12.19 33.50 -14.30
C SER A 608 -11.47 32.78 -13.15
N VAL A 609 -10.16 32.54 -13.31
CA VAL A 609 -9.32 31.97 -12.24
C VAL A 609 -9.03 33.02 -11.16
N VAL A 610 -9.89 33.05 -10.15
CA VAL A 610 -9.79 33.91 -8.96
C VAL A 610 -9.80 33.06 -7.68
N LYS A 611 -9.52 33.69 -6.53
CA LYS A 611 -9.35 33.01 -5.23
C LYS A 611 -10.57 32.16 -4.83
N THR A 612 -11.78 32.59 -5.15
CA THR A 612 -13.01 31.83 -4.88
C THR A 612 -13.06 30.53 -5.69
N PHE A 613 -12.78 30.61 -7.00
CA PHE A 613 -12.72 29.43 -7.88
C PHE A 613 -11.63 28.46 -7.44
N THR A 614 -10.39 28.94 -7.22
CA THR A 614 -9.29 28.07 -6.78
C THR A 614 -9.54 27.49 -5.39
N GLY A 615 -10.17 28.24 -4.48
CA GLY A 615 -10.52 27.76 -3.15
C GLY A 615 -11.53 26.62 -3.19
N ALA A 616 -12.59 26.75 -4.00
CA ALA A 616 -13.57 25.69 -4.22
C ALA A 616 -12.95 24.45 -4.87
N LEU A 617 -12.10 24.65 -5.89
CA LEU A 617 -11.38 23.57 -6.56
C LEU A 617 -10.49 22.79 -5.60
N PHE A 618 -9.65 23.47 -4.82
CA PHE A 618 -8.72 22.79 -3.92
C PHE A 618 -9.44 22.11 -2.75
N ALA A 619 -10.55 22.68 -2.27
CA ALA A 619 -11.41 22.03 -1.30
C ALA A 619 -12.01 20.72 -1.88
N ALA A 620 -12.52 20.77 -3.12
CA ALA A 620 -13.09 19.60 -3.77
C ALA A 620 -12.03 18.52 -4.08
N VAL A 621 -10.82 18.91 -4.50
CA VAL A 621 -9.68 17.96 -4.66
C VAL A 621 -9.24 17.39 -3.31
N GLY A 622 -9.29 18.17 -2.24
CA GLY A 622 -9.01 17.72 -0.87
C GLY A 622 -10.04 16.72 -0.32
N LEU A 623 -11.27 16.74 -0.82
CA LEU A 623 -12.28 15.70 -0.58
C LEU A 623 -12.08 14.44 -1.44
N HIS A 624 -11.05 14.44 -2.28
CA HIS A 624 -10.62 13.37 -3.16
C HIS A 624 -11.56 13.04 -4.33
N ARG A 625 -12.86 12.86 -4.09
CA ARG A 625 -13.89 12.55 -5.10
C ARG A 625 -15.21 13.21 -4.73
N VAL A 626 -16.08 13.33 -5.72
CA VAL A 626 -17.43 13.90 -5.62
C VAL A 626 -18.43 12.74 -5.47
N TRP A 627 -18.55 12.20 -4.26
CA TRP A 627 -19.37 11.02 -4.01
C TRP A 627 -20.88 11.25 -4.18
N ASP A 628 -21.35 12.49 -4.17
CA ASP A 628 -22.74 12.85 -4.49
C ASP A 628 -23.16 12.39 -5.90
N ARG A 629 -22.18 12.19 -6.81
CA ARG A 629 -22.41 11.69 -8.17
C ARG A 629 -22.44 10.16 -8.26
N ALA A 630 -21.96 9.46 -7.23
CA ALA A 630 -21.68 8.03 -7.33
C ALA A 630 -22.94 7.19 -7.57
N VAL A 631 -24.07 7.56 -6.95
CA VAL A 631 -25.36 6.87 -7.15
C VAL A 631 -25.77 6.87 -8.63
N ASP A 632 -25.69 8.01 -9.30
CA ASP A 632 -26.07 8.13 -10.72
C ASP A 632 -25.11 7.36 -11.63
N VAL A 633 -23.81 7.40 -11.33
CA VAL A 633 -22.78 6.67 -12.08
C VAL A 633 -22.99 5.16 -11.96
N MET A 634 -23.17 4.66 -10.73
CA MET A 634 -23.32 3.23 -10.46
C MET A 634 -24.62 2.65 -11.02
N ALA A 635 -25.70 3.43 -11.01
CA ALA A 635 -26.95 3.04 -11.65
C ALA A 635 -26.87 2.98 -13.19
N SER A 636 -25.70 3.31 -13.79
CA SER A 636 -25.56 3.54 -15.23
C SER A 636 -26.59 4.57 -15.75
N ALA A 637 -27.09 5.43 -14.87
CA ALA A 637 -28.09 6.46 -15.16
C ALA A 637 -27.47 7.68 -15.85
N VAL A 638 -26.15 7.70 -16.01
CA VAL A 638 -25.40 8.68 -16.80
C VAL A 638 -25.08 8.13 -18.19
N PRO A 639 -25.96 8.27 -19.19
CA PRO A 639 -25.52 8.54 -20.55
C PRO A 639 -25.11 10.02 -20.67
N PRO A 640 -24.26 10.39 -21.64
CA PRO A 640 -24.07 11.81 -21.96
C PRO A 640 -25.45 12.38 -22.23
N SER A 641 -25.80 13.49 -21.57
CA SER A 641 -27.03 14.22 -21.90
C SER A 641 -26.95 14.58 -23.38
N GLY A 642 -27.66 13.82 -24.22
CA GLY A 642 -27.74 14.03 -25.66
C GLY A 642 -28.48 15.30 -26.01
#